data_AF-A0A182N087-F1
#
_entry.id   AF-A0A182N087-F1
#
_cell.length_a   1.000
_cell.length_b   1.000
_cell.length_c   1.000
_cell.angle_alpha   90.00
_cell.angle_beta   90.00
_cell.angle_gamma   90.00
#
_symmetry.space_group_name_H-M   'P 1'
#
loop_
_entity.id
_entity.type
_entity.pdbx_description
1 polymer ?
#
loop_
_entity_poly.entity_id
_entity_poly.type
_entity_poly.pdbx_seq_one_letter_code
_entity_poly.pdbx_strand_id
1 'polypeptide(L)'
;MNPNVVTRSSAKQSKVRTRAQLAATEAQQEERRVKLYGGHRTTGKGSIAEAKKQGKLKMSANGGDQRRSDGAAGTDVQLRDIFHNAQSASGTARGPTGILYDDRFALHRCLWDSNYPECPERYQRVMDRFAMAQLVDRCQFIEPRAATEAEIRTQHTEEQIRILEQTHGSQDEEELERLSSKYDAIFIHPTSYETSLLAAGSTIQLVESVCNGTVQNGMAVLRPPGHHAMTAEYNGYCFFNNVAIAAQYALDQLGLRKILIVDWDVHHGQGTQRMFYSDPRVLYFSIHRYEHGTFWPNLRESDFDHVGDGKGTGYNFNVPLNATGMTNGDYLAIWQQLLLPVAAEFQPELIIVSAGYDAAFGCPEGCMEITPAFYAHLLSPLLSLAQGRVAVVLEGGYCLESLAEGCTHTLKTLLGDPCPRLVEKLQPPCESMQTTILNCIHSHRSYWKCLQLCELYNLEDYNNTNPQDNFHQVLVRYVPPAPPAQPVCYETRNCYPVQSTGERARILERLQRLQMLTELGFPATRVCYVYDELMLEHRNTHEKWHPEQPDRIAKIMQRLTGDYQLVQRMQRLPGRPATTDELCLVHDPQHVQLIEQVCESSTMKQTADRYNSIYFHPRTNASARMAAGSVLEVVGAVLSGQARTGLCVVRPPGHHAEPDAPHGFCIFNNVAVAARHALDQHGLRRVLIVDWDVHHGNGTQHIFEQDPRVLYVSVHRYDNGAFFPKSTDANYTVVGSGRGEGFNVNIPWNRKGMGDPEYVAAFHQVILPIAYEFDPELVLVSAGFDAAIGDPLGGCRVTPEAYGHFTHWLSALAGGRVVVCLEGGYNVNSISHAMAMCAKALLGDPLPVLVPGGGVGGARSSHTAGTAGPNASCFETLRNVLTVQQKYWRSLAFNKKLPRTQLPPPVAGGDVSGELAEALDHITLGQDEPGSSKQSPSSTRTSTDGANSSTASSSSASSQKPAQTLTEFLEANLEALQNEEMFAVIPLKNCPHLRLLQPDTAPTAIDTRTPCADCGAEVENWICLLCYGVYCGRYVQEHMVQHATQTVDHPLALSFTDLSVWCYGCDAYVDHPVLHPYKNLVHLDKFREPLVWSYGSDLVLDVVGADGAGGSRPRGSKTD
;
A
#
# COMPACT_ATOMS: atom_id res chain seq x y z
N MET A 1 52.61 -9.11 18.72
CA MET A 1 53.46 -9.52 19.85
C MET A 1 52.64 -9.41 21.13
N ASN A 2 52.45 -10.55 21.78
CA ASN A 2 52.02 -10.74 23.17
C ASN A 2 53.03 -10.06 24.15
N PRO A 3 52.93 -10.04 25.51
CA PRO A 3 51.87 -10.55 26.42
C PRO A 3 51.78 -9.82 27.82
N ASN A 4 51.04 -10.44 28.76
CA ASN A 4 51.24 -10.52 30.25
C ASN A 4 50.61 -9.44 31.17
N VAL A 5 49.70 -9.72 32.13
CA VAL A 5 49.46 -10.79 33.15
C VAL A 5 50.24 -10.59 34.47
N VAL A 6 49.57 -10.95 35.60
CA VAL A 6 50.03 -11.25 36.99
C VAL A 6 49.94 -10.05 37.98
N THR A 7 48.96 -9.89 38.88
CA THR A 7 48.49 -10.61 40.11
C THR A 7 49.47 -10.72 41.30
N ARG A 8 49.04 -10.31 42.51
CA ARG A 8 48.91 -11.12 43.77
C ARG A 8 49.16 -10.32 45.06
N SER A 9 48.27 -10.49 46.04
CA SER A 9 48.55 -11.09 47.38
C SER A 9 47.25 -11.06 48.22
N SER A 10 46.57 -12.20 48.41
CA SER A 10 46.64 -13.16 49.55
C SER A 10 45.69 -12.80 50.72
N ALA A 11 44.90 -13.67 51.37
CA ALA A 11 44.59 -15.09 51.24
C ALA A 11 43.41 -15.49 52.19
N LYS A 12 42.67 -16.55 51.80
CA LYS A 12 41.96 -17.60 52.61
C LYS A 12 40.70 -17.22 53.44
N GLN A 13 39.51 -17.68 52.99
CA GLN A 13 38.75 -18.91 53.37
C GLN A 13 38.03 -18.80 54.73
N SER A 14 36.80 -19.25 54.98
CA SER A 14 35.67 -19.79 54.21
C SER A 14 34.52 -20.00 55.22
N LYS A 15 33.26 -19.78 54.81
CA LYS A 15 32.09 -20.57 55.29
C LYS A 15 30.89 -20.33 54.39
N VAL A 16 30.57 -21.38 53.64
CA VAL A 16 29.38 -21.56 52.80
C VAL A 16 28.14 -21.60 53.70
N ARG A 17 27.13 -20.78 53.43
CA ARG A 17 25.75 -21.00 53.89
C ARG A 17 24.95 -21.60 52.75
N THR A 18 24.26 -22.71 53.02
CA THR A 18 23.50 -23.47 52.03
C THR A 18 22.11 -22.87 51.80
N ARG A 19 21.60 -23.09 50.58
CA ARG A 19 20.32 -22.60 50.02
C ARG A 19 19.08 -22.85 50.89
N ALA A 20 19.12 -23.79 51.83
CA ALA A 20 18.04 -24.08 52.76
C ALA A 20 17.86 -23.01 53.87
N GLN A 21 18.90 -22.22 54.18
CA GLN A 21 18.82 -21.17 55.20
C GLN A 21 18.32 -19.82 54.68
N LEU A 22 18.23 -19.63 53.35
CA LEU A 22 17.63 -18.44 52.74
C LEU A 22 16.10 -18.57 52.62
N ALA A 23 15.59 -19.78 52.36
CA ALA A 23 14.16 -20.05 52.22
C ALA A 23 13.35 -19.92 53.54
N ALA A 24 14.00 -20.08 54.70
CA ALA A 24 13.33 -19.94 56.00
C ALA A 24 13.08 -18.46 56.40
N THR A 25 13.83 -17.53 55.82
CA THR A 25 13.71 -16.08 56.08
C THR A 25 12.63 -15.41 55.22
N GLU A 26 12.34 -15.95 54.04
CA GLU A 26 11.27 -15.45 53.15
C GLU A 26 9.88 -15.93 53.60
N ALA A 27 9.76 -17.13 54.18
CA ALA A 27 8.51 -17.64 54.72
C ALA A 27 7.99 -16.87 55.96
N GLN A 28 8.89 -16.25 56.74
CA GLN A 28 8.51 -15.45 57.92
C GLN A 28 8.12 -14.00 57.60
N GLN A 29 8.36 -13.51 56.37
CA GLN A 29 7.93 -12.18 55.94
C GLN A 29 6.53 -12.19 55.28
N GLU A 30 6.12 -13.30 54.69
CA GLU A 30 4.77 -13.47 54.11
C GLU A 30 3.69 -13.59 55.22
N GLU A 31 4.03 -14.21 56.36
CA GLU A 31 3.12 -14.41 57.50
C GLU A 31 2.80 -13.11 58.27
N ARG A 32 3.59 -12.04 58.07
CA ARG A 32 3.35 -10.71 58.63
C ARG A 32 2.42 -9.83 57.79
N ARG A 33 2.21 -10.12 56.49
CA ARG A 33 1.27 -9.38 55.62
C ARG A 33 -0.20 -9.79 55.84
N VAL A 34 -0.46 -10.97 56.40
CA VAL A 34 -1.81 -11.52 56.56
C VAL A 34 -2.51 -11.09 57.87
N LYS A 35 -1.80 -10.42 58.80
CA LYS A 35 -2.35 -9.99 60.11
C LYS A 35 -2.83 -8.53 60.20
N LEU A 36 -2.82 -7.77 59.10
CA LEU A 36 -3.14 -6.33 59.12
C LEU A 36 -4.58 -5.95 58.69
N TYR A 37 -5.42 -6.92 58.32
CA TYR A 37 -6.83 -6.67 58.01
C TYR A 37 -7.74 -7.78 58.56
N GLY A 38 -8.19 -7.66 59.82
CA GLY A 38 -9.46 -8.26 60.27
C GLY A 38 -10.61 -7.39 59.76
N GLY A 39 -11.84 -7.83 59.47
CA GLY A 39 -12.55 -9.06 59.79
C GLY A 39 -13.86 -8.72 60.50
N HIS A 40 -15.00 -8.64 59.79
CA HIS A 40 -16.34 -8.95 60.35
C HIS A 40 -17.37 -9.29 59.26
N ARG A 41 -18.22 -10.28 59.60
CA ARG A 41 -19.15 -11.04 58.75
C ARG A 41 -20.54 -10.40 58.65
N THR A 42 -21.20 -10.54 57.50
CA THR A 42 -22.62 -10.95 57.39
C THR A 42 -22.89 -11.64 56.05
N THR A 43 -23.88 -12.53 56.05
CA THR A 43 -24.17 -13.69 55.19
C THR A 43 -24.86 -13.39 53.84
N GLY A 44 -24.60 -14.20 52.80
CA GLY A 44 -25.58 -14.43 51.72
C GLY A 44 -25.05 -14.83 50.33
N LYS A 45 -25.11 -16.14 50.03
CA LYS A 45 -25.21 -16.81 48.70
C LYS A 45 -24.01 -16.77 47.74
N GLY A 46 -23.61 -17.97 47.31
CA GLY A 46 -22.34 -18.28 46.64
C GLY A 46 -22.28 -18.02 45.13
N SER A 47 -21.05 -17.87 44.63
CA SER A 47 -20.73 -17.78 43.21
C SER A 47 -19.47 -18.61 42.88
N ILE A 48 -19.58 -19.42 41.82
CA ILE A 48 -18.69 -19.58 40.64
C ILE A 48 -17.15 -19.77 40.84
N ALA A 49 -16.64 -19.79 42.07
CA ALA A 49 -15.21 -19.90 42.34
C ALA A 49 -14.70 -21.34 42.58
N GLU A 50 -15.59 -22.32 42.74
CA GLU A 50 -15.19 -23.72 42.99
C GLU A 50 -14.97 -24.57 41.73
N ALA A 51 -15.30 -24.07 40.54
CA ALA A 51 -15.07 -24.81 39.28
C ALA A 51 -13.68 -24.59 38.66
N LYS A 52 -12.88 -23.62 39.13
CA LYS A 52 -11.59 -23.27 38.50
C LYS A 52 -10.33 -23.82 39.19
N LYS A 53 -10.47 -24.63 40.26
CA LYS A 53 -9.31 -25.08 41.07
C LYS A 53 -8.86 -26.53 40.85
N GLN A 54 -9.44 -27.28 39.90
CA GLN A 54 -9.03 -28.67 39.62
C GLN A 54 -8.31 -28.89 38.26
N GLY A 55 -7.88 -27.82 37.57
CA GLY A 55 -7.36 -27.90 36.20
C GLY A 55 -5.88 -27.59 35.98
N LYS A 56 -4.99 -27.63 36.98
CA LYS A 56 -3.53 -27.44 36.76
C LYS A 56 -2.70 -28.24 37.73
N LEU A 57 -2.45 -29.52 37.41
CA LEU A 57 -1.33 -30.32 37.91
C LEU A 57 -1.23 -31.58 37.02
N LYS A 58 -0.32 -31.55 36.03
CA LYS A 58 0.43 -32.67 35.43
C LYS A 58 0.83 -32.34 33.98
N MET A 59 2.00 -31.74 33.80
CA MET A 59 2.81 -31.93 32.60
C MET A 59 4.29 -31.85 32.99
N SER A 60 4.84 -33.00 33.39
CA SER A 60 6.27 -33.34 33.21
C SER A 60 6.44 -34.85 33.45
N ALA A 61 6.64 -35.63 32.39
CA ALA A 61 7.52 -36.81 32.34
C ALA A 61 7.28 -37.64 31.06
N ASN A 62 8.35 -37.74 30.26
CA ASN A 62 8.85 -38.87 29.46
C ASN A 62 7.93 -39.79 28.63
N GLY A 63 8.42 -40.03 27.41
CA GLY A 63 8.67 -41.39 26.89
C GLY A 63 7.68 -41.89 25.84
N GLY A 64 8.17 -42.19 24.64
CA GLY A 64 7.36 -42.48 23.46
C GLY A 64 6.75 -43.89 23.41
N ASP A 65 5.77 -44.05 22.51
CA ASP A 65 5.62 -45.21 21.62
C ASP A 65 4.58 -44.89 20.54
N GLN A 66 4.72 -45.51 19.38
CA GLN A 66 3.80 -45.43 18.24
C GLN A 66 2.43 -46.03 18.58
N ARG A 67 1.34 -45.40 18.11
CA ARG A 67 0.15 -46.08 17.54
C ARG A 67 -0.83 -45.07 16.93
N ARG A 68 -1.29 -45.41 15.72
CA ARG A 68 -2.42 -44.80 15.01
C ARG A 68 -3.74 -45.15 15.71
N SER A 69 -4.66 -44.19 15.81
CA SER A 69 -6.10 -44.34 15.50
C SER A 69 -6.86 -43.04 15.81
N ASP A 70 -7.43 -42.46 14.77
CA ASP A 70 -8.78 -41.87 14.63
C ASP A 70 -9.43 -41.04 15.76
N GLY A 71 -9.79 -39.81 15.38
CA GLY A 71 -11.18 -39.35 15.47
C GLY A 71 -11.65 -38.69 16.76
N ALA A 72 -11.35 -37.39 16.92
CA ALA A 72 -12.27 -36.41 17.53
C ALA A 72 -11.76 -34.97 17.24
N ALA A 73 -12.36 -34.30 16.27
CA ALA A 73 -12.10 -32.89 15.99
C ALA A 73 -12.80 -32.03 17.06
N GLY A 74 -12.08 -31.72 18.14
CA GLY A 74 -12.40 -30.58 18.99
C GLY A 74 -11.96 -29.30 18.28
N THR A 75 -12.90 -28.41 18.00
CA THR A 75 -12.62 -27.05 17.50
C THR A 75 -11.98 -26.22 18.62
N ASP A 76 -10.66 -26.33 18.74
CA ASP A 76 -9.86 -25.48 19.62
C ASP A 76 -9.83 -24.06 19.04
N VAL A 77 -10.63 -23.16 19.62
CA VAL A 77 -10.59 -21.74 19.26
C VAL A 77 -9.29 -21.17 19.82
N GLN A 78 -8.21 -21.20 19.03
CA GLN A 78 -6.98 -20.51 19.36
C GLN A 78 -7.24 -19.00 19.44
N LEU A 79 -7.35 -18.48 20.66
CA LEU A 79 -7.19 -17.05 20.95
C LEU A 79 -5.79 -16.63 20.49
N ARG A 80 -5.69 -16.00 19.31
CA ARG A 80 -4.45 -15.38 18.83
C ARG A 80 -4.29 -14.01 19.48
N ASP A 81 -3.15 -13.78 20.12
CA ASP A 81 -2.75 -12.45 20.60
C ASP A 81 -2.62 -11.50 19.40
N ILE A 82 -3.35 -10.39 19.43
CA ILE A 82 -3.35 -9.38 18.36
C ILE A 82 -1.99 -8.70 18.17
N PHE A 83 -1.10 -8.81 19.15
CA PHE A 83 0.27 -8.29 19.09
C PHE A 83 1.32 -9.36 18.78
N HIS A 84 0.90 -10.61 18.48
CA HIS A 84 1.81 -11.73 18.27
C HIS A 84 2.87 -11.44 17.20
N ASN A 85 2.47 -10.85 16.08
CA ASN A 85 3.37 -10.53 14.98
C ASN A 85 4.44 -9.51 15.42
N ALA A 86 4.04 -8.39 16.02
CA ALA A 86 4.95 -7.40 16.59
C ALA A 86 5.88 -8.02 17.65
N GLN A 87 5.35 -8.87 18.54
CA GLN A 87 6.13 -9.55 19.58
C GLN A 87 7.15 -10.52 19.00
N SER A 88 6.81 -11.24 17.93
CA SER A 88 7.71 -12.17 17.24
C SER A 88 8.94 -11.47 16.66
N ALA A 89 8.82 -10.17 16.35
CA ALA A 89 9.91 -9.33 15.87
C ALA A 89 10.69 -8.61 16.99
N SER A 90 10.48 -8.96 18.25
CA SER A 90 11.24 -8.37 19.37
C SER A 90 12.73 -8.61 19.26
N GLY A 91 13.13 -9.84 18.92
CA GLY A 91 14.54 -10.22 18.76
C GLY A 91 15.13 -10.00 17.37
N THR A 92 14.35 -9.55 16.39
CA THR A 92 14.87 -9.34 15.03
C THR A 92 15.70 -8.07 14.98
N ALA A 93 16.90 -8.15 14.42
CA ALA A 93 17.73 -6.98 14.15
C ALA A 93 18.25 -7.05 12.73
N ARG A 94 18.64 -5.91 12.16
CA ARG A 94 19.26 -5.86 10.84
C ARG A 94 20.46 -6.81 10.74
N GLY A 95 20.35 -7.81 9.87
CA GLY A 95 21.45 -8.73 9.56
C GLY A 95 22.49 -8.14 8.59
N PRO A 96 23.55 -8.91 8.27
CA PRO A 96 24.57 -8.48 7.31
C PRO A 96 24.02 -8.41 5.89
N THR A 97 24.62 -7.57 5.05
CA THR A 97 24.33 -7.50 3.61
C THR A 97 25.33 -8.38 2.86
N GLY A 98 24.84 -9.31 2.05
CA GLY A 98 25.64 -10.17 1.20
C GLY A 98 26.14 -9.45 -0.06
N ILE A 99 27.35 -9.75 -0.48
CA ILE A 99 27.85 -9.40 -1.81
C ILE A 99 28.47 -10.62 -2.46
N LEU A 100 28.19 -10.80 -3.75
CA LEU A 100 28.76 -11.87 -4.55
C LEU A 100 29.35 -11.28 -5.82
N TYR A 101 30.61 -11.63 -6.09
CA TYR A 101 31.33 -11.29 -7.32
C TYR A 101 32.40 -12.35 -7.59
N ASP A 102 32.84 -12.47 -8.84
CA ASP A 102 33.93 -13.35 -9.27
C ASP A 102 34.61 -12.74 -10.50
N ASP A 103 35.94 -12.64 -10.48
CA ASP A 103 36.69 -12.02 -11.58
C ASP A 103 36.57 -12.80 -12.90
N ARG A 104 36.17 -14.08 -12.85
CA ARG A 104 35.87 -14.86 -14.06
C ARG A 104 34.72 -14.29 -14.86
N PHE A 105 33.82 -13.51 -14.24
CA PHE A 105 32.78 -12.81 -15.01
C PHE A 105 33.39 -11.92 -16.08
N ALA A 106 34.57 -11.30 -15.84
CA ALA A 106 35.28 -10.47 -16.82
C ALA A 106 35.86 -11.23 -18.04
N LEU A 107 35.79 -12.56 -18.08
CA LEU A 107 36.34 -13.37 -19.18
C LEU A 107 35.44 -13.43 -20.41
N HIS A 108 34.11 -13.36 -20.23
CA HIS A 108 33.15 -13.39 -21.34
C HIS A 108 33.19 -12.04 -22.08
N ARG A 109 33.47 -12.05 -23.39
CA ARG A 109 33.52 -10.84 -24.24
C ARG A 109 33.27 -11.20 -25.71
N CYS A 110 32.81 -10.25 -26.50
CA CYS A 110 32.69 -10.43 -27.95
C CYS A 110 34.08 -10.47 -28.60
N LEU A 111 34.35 -11.51 -29.40
CA LEU A 111 35.67 -11.69 -30.05
C LEU A 111 35.82 -10.86 -31.32
N TRP A 112 34.71 -10.62 -32.02
CA TRP A 112 34.69 -10.03 -33.35
C TRP A 112 34.23 -8.56 -33.39
N ASP A 113 33.66 -8.05 -32.30
CA ASP A 113 33.26 -6.65 -32.15
C ASP A 113 33.72 -6.09 -30.80
N SER A 114 34.73 -5.22 -30.83
CA SER A 114 35.27 -4.59 -29.62
C SER A 114 34.38 -3.49 -29.04
N ASN A 115 33.36 -3.05 -29.77
CA ASN A 115 32.43 -2.02 -29.34
C ASN A 115 31.08 -2.59 -28.85
N TYR A 116 31.01 -3.90 -28.66
CA TYR A 116 29.81 -4.58 -28.20
C TYR A 116 29.37 -4.05 -26.81
N PRO A 117 28.09 -3.66 -26.60
CA PRO A 117 27.66 -3.03 -25.35
C PRO A 117 27.79 -3.92 -24.10
N GLU A 118 27.48 -5.22 -24.23
CA GLU A 118 27.76 -6.20 -23.18
C GLU A 118 29.25 -6.55 -23.21
N CYS A 119 29.99 -6.02 -22.24
CA CYS A 119 31.45 -6.11 -22.19
C CYS A 119 31.98 -6.27 -20.74
N PRO A 120 33.22 -6.76 -20.57
CA PRO A 120 33.87 -6.92 -19.26
C PRO A 120 33.88 -5.67 -18.38
N GLU A 121 34.00 -4.50 -19.01
CA GLU A 121 34.08 -3.21 -18.35
C GLU A 121 32.84 -2.91 -17.51
N ARG A 122 31.67 -3.49 -17.85
CA ARG A 122 30.45 -3.37 -17.04
C ARG A 122 30.66 -3.92 -15.62
N TYR A 123 31.28 -5.09 -15.51
CA TYR A 123 31.63 -5.69 -14.21
C TYR A 123 32.76 -4.90 -13.53
N GLN A 124 33.83 -4.62 -14.26
CA GLN A 124 35.03 -3.97 -13.70
C GLN A 124 34.70 -2.59 -13.13
N ARG A 125 33.92 -1.78 -13.85
CA ARG A 125 33.59 -0.42 -13.41
C ARG A 125 32.69 -0.39 -12.18
N VAL A 126 31.79 -1.36 -12.02
CA VAL A 126 31.01 -1.52 -10.79
C VAL A 126 31.93 -1.86 -9.62
N MET A 127 32.82 -2.84 -9.79
CA MET A 127 33.76 -3.27 -8.75
C MET A 127 34.75 -2.16 -8.37
N ASP A 128 35.29 -1.44 -9.34
CA ASP A 128 36.14 -0.26 -9.12
C ASP A 128 35.41 0.80 -8.29
N ARG A 129 34.16 1.10 -8.64
CA ARG A 129 33.37 2.09 -7.92
C ARG A 129 33.03 1.65 -6.50
N PHE A 130 32.73 0.37 -6.29
CA PHE A 130 32.53 -0.22 -4.96
C PHE A 130 33.79 -0.12 -4.10
N ALA A 131 34.97 -0.37 -4.67
CA ALA A 131 36.26 -0.21 -4.00
C ALA A 131 36.52 1.27 -3.64
N MET A 132 36.29 2.20 -4.58
CA MET A 132 36.42 3.64 -4.33
C MET A 132 35.48 4.14 -3.23
N ALA A 133 34.27 3.57 -3.15
CA ALA A 133 33.27 3.89 -2.13
C ALA A 133 33.42 3.06 -0.83
N GLN A 134 34.41 2.16 -0.75
CA GLN A 134 34.67 1.27 0.38
C GLN A 134 33.42 0.47 0.82
N LEU A 135 32.67 -0.05 -0.15
CA LEU A 135 31.43 -0.77 0.12
C LEU A 135 31.63 -2.27 0.37
N VAL A 136 32.56 -2.89 -0.35
CA VAL A 136 32.79 -4.35 -0.27
C VAL A 136 33.16 -4.78 1.15
N ASP A 137 34.00 -4.00 1.84
CA ASP A 137 34.43 -4.27 3.22
C ASP A 137 33.29 -4.19 4.26
N ARG A 138 32.16 -3.59 3.89
CA ARG A 138 30.96 -3.48 4.74
C ARG A 138 29.99 -4.65 4.50
N CYS A 139 30.23 -5.46 3.48
CA CYS A 139 29.40 -6.59 3.09
C CYS A 139 30.00 -7.91 3.58
N GLN A 140 29.14 -8.91 3.71
CA GLN A 140 29.55 -10.30 3.88
C GLN A 140 29.72 -10.91 2.48
N PHE A 141 30.93 -11.36 2.17
CA PHE A 141 31.19 -12.06 0.92
C PHE A 141 30.47 -13.42 0.90
N ILE A 142 29.82 -13.72 -0.22
CA ILE A 142 29.18 -15.01 -0.51
C ILE A 142 29.98 -15.69 -1.61
N GLU A 143 30.45 -16.90 -1.34
CA GLU A 143 31.25 -17.66 -2.31
C GLU A 143 30.40 -18.02 -3.54
N PRO A 144 30.85 -17.64 -4.76
CA PRO A 144 30.18 -17.99 -6.00
C PRO A 144 30.34 -19.49 -6.31
N ARG A 145 29.36 -20.08 -7.00
CA ARG A 145 29.44 -21.47 -7.49
C ARG A 145 28.82 -21.60 -8.87
N ALA A 146 29.22 -22.63 -9.60
CA ALA A 146 28.52 -23.05 -10.80
C ALA A 146 27.17 -23.71 -10.44
N ALA A 147 26.14 -23.42 -11.22
CA ALA A 147 24.90 -24.18 -11.20
C ALA A 147 25.14 -25.60 -11.72
N THR A 148 24.44 -26.56 -11.14
CA THR A 148 24.40 -27.94 -11.62
C THR A 148 23.48 -28.05 -12.83
N GLU A 149 23.69 -29.07 -13.68
CA GLU A 149 22.80 -29.33 -14.81
C GLU A 149 21.34 -29.51 -14.36
N ALA A 150 21.10 -30.17 -13.21
CA ALA A 150 19.76 -30.34 -12.66
C ALA A 150 19.08 -29.02 -12.31
N GLU A 151 19.82 -28.04 -11.77
CA GLU A 151 19.29 -26.70 -11.47
C GLU A 151 18.95 -25.94 -12.77
N ILE A 152 19.81 -26.00 -13.79
CA ILE A 152 19.55 -25.35 -15.09
C ILE A 152 18.32 -25.97 -15.78
N ARG A 153 18.19 -27.31 -15.71
CA ARG A 153 17.08 -28.07 -16.30
C ARG A 153 15.71 -27.78 -15.68
N THR A 154 15.64 -27.03 -14.58
CA THR A 154 14.35 -26.59 -14.03
C THR A 154 13.64 -25.60 -14.94
N GLN A 155 14.40 -24.84 -15.76
CA GLN A 155 13.86 -23.80 -16.64
C GLN A 155 14.30 -23.93 -18.10
N HIS A 156 15.37 -24.69 -18.38
CA HIS A 156 15.98 -24.80 -19.71
C HIS A 156 16.02 -26.25 -20.22
N THR A 157 15.98 -26.42 -21.54
CA THR A 157 16.07 -27.74 -22.17
C THR A 157 17.50 -28.29 -22.10
N GLU A 158 17.61 -29.62 -22.06
CA GLU A 158 18.91 -30.29 -22.14
C GLU A 158 19.64 -29.96 -23.45
N GLU A 159 18.91 -29.83 -24.56
CA GLU A 159 19.47 -29.47 -25.86
C GLU A 159 20.22 -28.14 -25.81
N GLN A 160 19.66 -27.11 -25.17
CA GLN A 160 20.37 -25.84 -25.08
C GLN A 160 21.64 -25.96 -24.24
N ILE A 161 21.58 -26.64 -23.10
CA ILE A 161 22.77 -26.85 -22.26
C ILE A 161 23.89 -27.50 -23.09
N ARG A 162 23.58 -28.52 -23.90
CA ARG A 162 24.55 -29.22 -24.74
C ARG A 162 25.12 -28.33 -25.85
N ILE A 163 24.31 -27.48 -26.48
CA ILE A 163 24.79 -26.53 -27.50
C ILE A 163 25.85 -25.60 -26.90
N LEU A 164 25.60 -25.00 -25.72
CA LEU A 164 26.58 -24.12 -25.09
C LEU A 164 27.82 -24.88 -24.59
N GLU A 165 27.63 -26.06 -24.02
CA GLU A 165 28.73 -26.92 -23.54
C GLU A 165 29.71 -27.27 -24.66
N GLN A 166 29.22 -27.54 -25.88
CA GLN A 166 30.07 -27.84 -27.05
C GLN A 166 30.95 -26.67 -27.49
N THR A 167 30.60 -25.44 -27.12
CA THR A 167 31.38 -24.24 -27.44
C THR A 167 32.51 -23.99 -26.45
N HIS A 168 32.49 -24.68 -25.30
CA HIS A 168 33.43 -24.46 -24.22
C HIS A 168 34.89 -24.74 -24.64
N GLY A 169 35.76 -23.76 -24.45
CA GLY A 169 37.18 -23.85 -24.82
C GLY A 169 37.47 -23.84 -26.32
N SER A 170 36.46 -23.71 -27.19
CA SER A 170 36.64 -23.60 -28.64
C SER A 170 37.60 -22.45 -28.99
N GLN A 171 38.42 -22.62 -30.01
CA GLN A 171 39.28 -21.55 -30.54
C GLN A 171 38.85 -21.11 -31.95
N ASP A 172 37.74 -21.65 -32.44
CA ASP A 172 37.20 -21.37 -33.76
C ASP A 172 36.24 -20.17 -33.69
N GLU A 173 36.79 -18.97 -33.84
CA GLU A 173 36.02 -17.72 -33.78
C GLU A 173 34.92 -17.65 -34.86
N GLU A 174 35.17 -18.19 -36.06
CA GLU A 174 34.22 -18.15 -37.17
C GLU A 174 33.01 -19.04 -36.88
N GLU A 175 33.23 -20.24 -36.35
CA GLU A 175 32.14 -21.13 -35.93
C GLU A 175 31.35 -20.55 -34.75
N LEU A 176 32.02 -19.91 -33.79
CA LEU A 176 31.37 -19.23 -32.67
C LEU A 176 30.51 -18.06 -33.15
N GLU A 177 30.99 -17.23 -34.08
CA GLU A 177 30.22 -16.13 -34.68
C GLU A 177 29.02 -16.66 -35.47
N ARG A 178 29.23 -17.72 -36.26
CA ARG A 178 28.16 -18.37 -37.05
C ARG A 178 27.08 -19.01 -36.17
N LEU A 179 27.45 -19.57 -35.02
CA LEU A 179 26.47 -20.07 -34.06
C LEU A 179 25.74 -18.92 -33.37
N SER A 180 26.47 -17.88 -32.98
CA SER A 180 25.92 -16.68 -32.35
C SER A 180 24.88 -16.01 -33.23
N SER A 181 25.14 -15.90 -34.54
CA SER A 181 24.23 -15.31 -35.51
C SER A 181 22.90 -16.04 -35.66
N LYS A 182 22.70 -17.22 -35.05
CA LYS A 182 21.39 -17.90 -35.07
C LYS A 182 20.41 -17.36 -34.02
N TYR A 183 20.91 -16.58 -33.07
CA TYR A 183 20.17 -16.06 -31.94
C TYR A 183 20.18 -14.53 -31.96
N ASP A 184 19.09 -13.93 -31.51
CA ASP A 184 18.94 -12.48 -31.50
C ASP A 184 19.75 -11.86 -30.35
N ALA A 185 20.62 -10.90 -30.69
CA ALA A 185 21.51 -10.20 -29.76
C ALA A 185 22.36 -11.13 -28.87
N ILE A 186 23.06 -12.11 -29.46
CA ILE A 186 23.94 -13.03 -28.73
C ILE A 186 25.36 -13.04 -29.32
N PHE A 187 26.37 -13.15 -28.45
CA PHE A 187 27.72 -13.56 -28.83
C PHE A 187 28.20 -14.68 -27.91
N ILE A 188 28.76 -15.73 -28.50
CA ILE A 188 29.30 -16.89 -27.80
C ILE A 188 30.82 -16.77 -27.74
N HIS A 189 31.36 -16.93 -26.53
CA HIS A 189 32.79 -16.93 -26.22
C HIS A 189 33.17 -18.32 -25.70
N PRO A 190 34.46 -18.73 -25.76
CA PRO A 190 34.91 -20.02 -25.22
C PRO A 190 34.62 -20.23 -23.72
N THR A 191 34.36 -19.16 -22.98
CA THR A 191 33.98 -19.20 -21.56
C THR A 191 32.49 -19.05 -21.31
N SER A 192 31.65 -18.81 -22.33
CA SER A 192 30.20 -18.55 -22.16
C SER A 192 29.54 -19.59 -21.29
N TYR A 193 29.76 -20.88 -21.58
CA TYR A 193 29.22 -21.98 -20.77
C TYR A 193 29.59 -21.89 -19.29
N GLU A 194 30.88 -21.76 -18.98
CA GLU A 194 31.37 -21.69 -17.60
C GLU A 194 30.82 -20.46 -16.87
N THR A 195 30.88 -19.29 -17.51
CA THR A 195 30.42 -18.03 -16.89
C THR A 195 28.91 -18.00 -16.70
N SER A 196 28.13 -18.61 -17.60
CA SER A 196 26.67 -18.72 -17.46
C SER A 196 26.27 -19.67 -16.33
N LEU A 197 26.97 -20.80 -16.17
CA LEU A 197 26.76 -21.67 -15.01
C LEU A 197 27.14 -20.95 -13.72
N LEU A 198 28.25 -20.22 -13.71
CA LEU A 198 28.68 -19.43 -12.55
C LEU A 198 27.67 -18.35 -12.19
N ALA A 199 27.12 -17.63 -13.17
CA ALA A 199 26.11 -16.59 -12.95
C ALA A 199 24.83 -17.20 -12.34
N ALA A 200 24.29 -18.26 -12.93
CA ALA A 200 23.08 -18.92 -12.42
C ALA A 200 23.29 -19.50 -11.01
N GLY A 201 24.41 -20.19 -10.77
CA GLY A 201 24.71 -20.79 -9.47
C GLY A 201 24.98 -19.74 -8.39
N SER A 202 25.59 -18.62 -8.76
CA SER A 202 25.78 -17.47 -7.89
C SER A 202 24.46 -16.83 -7.46
N THR A 203 23.51 -16.68 -8.39
CA THR A 203 22.17 -16.16 -8.05
C THR A 203 21.44 -17.10 -7.10
N ILE A 204 21.55 -18.43 -7.28
CA ILE A 204 21.01 -19.41 -6.33
C ILE A 204 21.66 -19.24 -4.94
N GLN A 205 23.00 -19.12 -4.87
CA GLN A 205 23.72 -18.92 -3.60
C GLN A 205 23.26 -17.66 -2.86
N LEU A 206 23.06 -16.55 -3.59
CA LEU A 206 22.55 -15.31 -3.00
C LEU A 206 21.15 -15.52 -2.43
N VAL A 207 20.23 -16.09 -3.21
CA VAL A 207 18.84 -16.34 -2.79
C VAL A 207 18.79 -17.29 -1.59
N GLU A 208 19.54 -18.38 -1.63
CA GLU A 208 19.62 -19.34 -0.52
C GLU A 208 20.17 -18.69 0.75
N SER A 209 21.22 -17.86 0.63
CA SER A 209 21.81 -17.15 1.77
C SER A 209 20.85 -16.14 2.40
N VAL A 210 20.02 -15.46 1.59
CA VAL A 210 18.98 -14.53 2.06
C VAL A 210 17.84 -15.30 2.74
N CYS A 211 17.34 -16.37 2.12
CA CYS A 211 16.24 -17.18 2.64
C CYS A 211 16.59 -17.90 3.94
N ASN A 212 17.82 -18.41 4.06
CA ASN A 212 18.32 -19.07 5.27
C ASN A 212 18.73 -18.09 6.39
N GLY A 213 18.74 -16.78 6.11
CA GLY A 213 19.12 -15.75 7.08
C GLY A 213 20.62 -15.66 7.36
N THR A 214 21.46 -16.26 6.52
CA THR A 214 22.93 -16.06 6.55
C THR A 214 23.27 -14.60 6.29
N VAL A 215 22.54 -13.98 5.37
CA VAL A 215 22.51 -12.53 5.14
C VAL A 215 21.06 -12.06 5.14
N GLN A 216 20.84 -10.79 5.47
CA GLN A 216 19.50 -10.19 5.45
C GLN A 216 19.00 -9.95 4.02
N ASN A 217 19.90 -9.45 3.19
CA ASN A 217 19.70 -9.06 1.80
C ASN A 217 21.06 -9.12 1.09
N GLY A 218 21.11 -8.93 -0.22
CA GLY A 218 22.41 -8.84 -0.90
C GLY A 218 22.33 -8.57 -2.39
N MET A 219 23.51 -8.44 -3.00
CA MET A 219 23.68 -8.15 -4.41
C MET A 219 24.67 -9.11 -5.07
N ALA A 220 24.31 -9.63 -6.25
CA ALA A 220 25.21 -10.38 -7.12
C ALA A 220 25.63 -9.51 -8.31
N VAL A 221 26.93 -9.21 -8.38
CA VAL A 221 27.57 -8.50 -9.50
C VAL A 221 28.11 -9.56 -10.45
N LEU A 222 27.32 -9.92 -11.45
CA LEU A 222 27.58 -11.04 -12.34
C LEU A 222 27.34 -10.68 -13.80
N ARG A 223 27.94 -11.48 -14.69
CA ARG A 223 27.65 -11.51 -16.13
C ARG A 223 27.94 -12.92 -16.68
N PRO A 224 27.25 -13.40 -17.72
CA PRO A 224 26.22 -12.73 -18.52
C PRO A 224 24.89 -12.51 -17.77
N PRO A 225 24.02 -11.58 -18.25
CA PRO A 225 22.66 -11.40 -17.73
C PRO A 225 21.77 -12.63 -18.00
N GLY A 226 20.52 -12.60 -17.52
CA GLY A 226 19.62 -13.76 -17.55
C GLY A 226 18.17 -13.50 -18.00
N HIS A 227 17.57 -12.34 -17.75
CA HIS A 227 16.11 -12.19 -17.83
C HIS A 227 15.46 -12.43 -19.23
N HIS A 228 16.23 -12.37 -20.32
CA HIS A 228 15.76 -12.69 -21.67
C HIS A 228 15.88 -14.17 -22.05
N ALA A 229 16.70 -14.95 -21.35
CA ALA A 229 16.95 -16.35 -21.70
C ALA A 229 15.66 -17.16 -21.62
N MET A 230 15.32 -17.84 -22.70
CA MET A 230 14.09 -18.61 -22.86
C MET A 230 14.37 -20.10 -22.68
N THR A 231 13.33 -20.90 -22.44
CA THR A 231 13.48 -22.33 -22.15
C THR A 231 14.32 -23.11 -23.16
N ALA A 232 14.29 -22.74 -24.44
CA ALA A 232 15.00 -23.44 -25.50
C ALA A 232 15.80 -22.52 -26.43
N GLU A 233 16.05 -21.26 -26.04
CA GLU A 233 16.64 -20.26 -26.93
C GLU A 233 17.41 -19.19 -26.13
N TYR A 234 18.60 -18.83 -26.63
CA TYR A 234 19.37 -17.69 -26.11
C TYR A 234 18.87 -16.39 -26.72
N ASN A 235 18.87 -15.31 -25.95
CA ASN A 235 18.35 -14.04 -26.43
C ASN A 235 18.93 -12.89 -25.60
N GLY A 236 19.21 -11.74 -26.22
CA GLY A 236 19.51 -10.50 -25.48
C GLY A 236 20.66 -10.63 -24.50
N TYR A 237 21.80 -11.17 -24.94
CA TYR A 237 22.98 -11.46 -24.12
C TYR A 237 22.81 -12.57 -23.06
N CYS A 238 21.61 -13.12 -22.91
CA CYS A 238 21.26 -14.07 -21.86
C CYS A 238 21.32 -15.52 -22.36
N PHE A 239 22.03 -16.37 -21.62
CA PHE A 239 22.15 -17.80 -21.92
C PHE A 239 21.27 -18.67 -21.02
N PHE A 240 21.31 -18.42 -19.70
CA PHE A 240 20.46 -19.05 -18.72
C PHE A 240 19.77 -17.97 -17.89
N ASN A 241 18.50 -18.18 -17.58
CA ASN A 241 17.71 -17.22 -16.82
C ASN A 241 18.04 -17.29 -15.33
N ASN A 242 19.03 -16.50 -14.92
CA ASN A 242 19.58 -16.45 -13.57
C ASN A 242 18.50 -16.29 -12.50
N VAL A 243 17.61 -15.32 -12.67
CA VAL A 243 16.56 -14.98 -11.70
C VAL A 243 15.47 -16.04 -11.67
N ALA A 244 15.02 -16.55 -12.83
CA ALA A 244 13.98 -17.57 -12.88
C ALA A 244 14.45 -18.91 -12.30
N ILE A 245 15.70 -19.32 -12.56
CA ILE A 245 16.28 -20.53 -11.96
C ILE A 245 16.33 -20.39 -10.44
N ALA A 246 16.77 -19.24 -9.91
CA ALA A 246 16.85 -19.03 -8.47
C ALA A 246 15.47 -18.92 -7.80
N ALA A 247 14.50 -18.30 -8.46
CA ALA A 247 13.11 -18.29 -8.00
C ALA A 247 12.52 -19.71 -7.95
N GLN A 248 12.73 -20.52 -8.99
CA GLN A 248 12.29 -21.91 -9.03
C GLN A 248 12.97 -22.75 -7.95
N TYR A 249 14.27 -22.55 -7.72
CA TYR A 249 15.00 -23.18 -6.61
C TYR A 249 14.39 -22.81 -5.25
N ALA A 250 14.04 -21.54 -5.03
CA ALA A 250 13.42 -21.10 -3.78
C ALA A 250 12.01 -21.71 -3.57
N LEU A 251 11.24 -21.90 -4.65
CA LEU A 251 9.94 -22.59 -4.59
C LEU A 251 10.11 -24.07 -4.26
N ASP A 252 11.00 -24.76 -4.96
CA ASP A 252 11.10 -26.22 -4.91
C ASP A 252 11.93 -26.72 -3.73
N GLN A 253 13.06 -26.06 -3.43
CA GLN A 253 14.04 -26.51 -2.44
C GLN A 253 13.90 -25.79 -1.09
N LEU A 254 13.49 -24.51 -1.11
CA LEU A 254 13.36 -23.69 0.11
C LEU A 254 11.91 -23.57 0.60
N GLY A 255 10.94 -24.04 -0.18
CA GLY A 255 9.53 -24.14 0.21
C GLY A 255 8.79 -22.80 0.27
N LEU A 256 9.29 -21.76 -0.42
CA LEU A 256 8.59 -20.49 -0.55
C LEU A 256 7.32 -20.66 -1.40
N ARG A 257 6.35 -19.77 -1.19
CA ARG A 257 5.05 -19.78 -1.88
C ARG A 257 4.73 -18.47 -2.58
N LYS A 258 5.35 -17.36 -2.17
CA LYS A 258 5.13 -16.03 -2.77
C LYS A 258 6.45 -15.33 -3.01
N ILE A 259 6.86 -15.24 -4.26
CA ILE A 259 8.06 -14.54 -4.70
C ILE A 259 7.63 -13.37 -5.57
N LEU A 260 8.16 -12.18 -5.28
CA LEU A 260 8.02 -11.02 -6.16
C LEU A 260 9.32 -10.86 -6.95
N ILE A 261 9.22 -10.85 -8.27
CA ILE A 261 10.32 -10.48 -9.15
C ILE A 261 10.03 -9.06 -9.67
N VAL A 262 10.92 -8.13 -9.35
CA VAL A 262 10.88 -6.75 -9.87
C VAL A 262 11.96 -6.63 -10.92
N ASP A 263 11.56 -6.48 -12.18
CA ASP A 263 12.43 -6.21 -13.30
C ASP A 263 12.35 -4.73 -13.67
N TRP A 264 13.40 -3.99 -13.30
CA TRP A 264 13.53 -2.57 -13.61
C TRP A 264 14.54 -2.30 -14.74
N ASP A 265 15.06 -3.36 -15.36
CA ASP A 265 15.84 -3.26 -16.59
C ASP A 265 14.98 -2.60 -17.66
N VAL A 266 15.56 -1.75 -18.50
CA VAL A 266 14.78 -1.02 -19.50
C VAL A 266 14.22 -1.94 -20.59
N HIS A 267 14.67 -3.19 -20.70
CA HIS A 267 14.14 -4.18 -21.61
C HIS A 267 13.17 -5.13 -20.90
N HIS A 268 12.17 -5.60 -21.65
CA HIS A 268 11.23 -6.58 -21.11
C HIS A 268 11.94 -7.93 -20.93
N GLY A 269 11.98 -8.46 -19.70
CA GLY A 269 12.45 -9.82 -19.42
C GLY A 269 11.44 -10.90 -19.85
N GLN A 270 11.17 -11.02 -21.15
CA GLN A 270 10.22 -11.96 -21.75
C GLN A 270 10.49 -13.42 -21.37
N GLY A 271 11.76 -13.79 -21.18
CA GLY A 271 12.13 -15.13 -20.71
C GLY A 271 11.56 -15.40 -19.31
N THR A 272 11.75 -14.47 -18.39
CA THR A 272 11.22 -14.54 -17.03
C THR A 272 9.69 -14.53 -17.01
N GLN A 273 9.06 -13.66 -17.79
CA GLN A 273 7.60 -13.64 -17.97
C GLN A 273 7.06 -15.01 -18.37
N ARG A 274 7.61 -15.61 -19.43
CA ARG A 274 7.13 -16.89 -19.98
C ARG A 274 7.28 -18.04 -18.99
N MET A 275 8.35 -18.06 -18.20
CA MET A 275 8.61 -19.13 -17.22
C MET A 275 7.60 -19.16 -16.06
N PHE A 276 6.99 -18.02 -15.72
CA PHE A 276 6.03 -17.91 -14.61
C PHE A 276 4.63 -17.47 -15.04
N TYR A 277 4.34 -17.39 -16.34
CA TYR A 277 3.11 -16.82 -16.88
C TYR A 277 1.82 -17.45 -16.31
N SER A 278 1.89 -18.74 -15.97
CA SER A 278 0.78 -19.51 -15.39
C SER A 278 0.88 -19.73 -13.87
N ASP A 279 1.93 -19.25 -13.19
CA ASP A 279 2.22 -19.57 -11.79
C ASP A 279 1.90 -18.40 -10.83
N PRO A 280 0.81 -18.46 -10.03
CA PRO A 280 0.45 -17.40 -9.09
C PRO A 280 1.38 -17.28 -7.88
N ARG A 281 2.32 -18.22 -7.71
CA ARG A 281 3.32 -18.14 -6.63
C ARG A 281 4.39 -17.09 -6.93
N VAL A 282 4.52 -16.69 -8.19
CA VAL A 282 5.48 -15.68 -8.63
C VAL A 282 4.71 -14.51 -9.22
N LEU A 283 4.83 -13.35 -8.58
CA LEU A 283 4.38 -12.09 -9.16
C LEU A 283 5.56 -11.50 -9.93
N TYR A 284 5.43 -11.42 -11.26
CA TYR A 284 6.43 -10.78 -12.12
C TYR A 284 5.99 -9.36 -12.47
N PHE A 285 6.87 -8.39 -12.28
CA PHE A 285 6.60 -6.98 -12.55
C PHE A 285 7.76 -6.39 -13.36
N SER A 286 7.51 -6.01 -14.61
CA SER A 286 8.54 -5.48 -15.52
C SER A 286 8.19 -4.08 -16.02
N ILE A 287 9.15 -3.17 -15.93
CA ILE A 287 9.07 -1.81 -16.49
C ILE A 287 10.05 -1.73 -17.64
N HIS A 288 9.60 -1.44 -18.84
CA HIS A 288 10.48 -1.53 -20.00
C HIS A 288 10.09 -0.57 -21.10
N ARG A 289 11.06 -0.06 -21.85
CA ARG A 289 10.84 0.68 -23.08
C ARG A 289 10.09 -0.21 -24.06
N TYR A 290 9.05 0.35 -24.67
CA TYR A 290 8.16 -0.40 -25.55
C TYR A 290 7.90 0.33 -26.86
N GLU A 291 7.58 1.63 -26.77
CA GLU A 291 7.24 2.47 -27.93
C GLU A 291 6.27 1.76 -28.88
N HIS A 292 5.17 1.25 -28.31
CA HIS A 292 4.14 0.49 -29.02
C HIS A 292 4.69 -0.74 -29.77
N GLY A 293 5.69 -1.44 -29.22
CA GLY A 293 6.31 -2.63 -29.82
C GLY A 293 7.40 -2.34 -30.84
N THR A 294 7.79 -1.08 -31.04
CA THR A 294 8.89 -0.72 -31.95
C THR A 294 10.27 -0.82 -31.30
N PHE A 295 10.34 -0.84 -29.96
CA PHE A 295 11.59 -1.10 -29.24
C PHE A 295 11.78 -2.60 -29.00
N TRP A 296 13.04 -3.04 -29.03
CA TRP A 296 13.43 -4.44 -28.82
C TRP A 296 12.96 -4.94 -27.44
N PRO A 297 12.40 -6.17 -27.30
CA PRO A 297 12.38 -7.28 -28.27
C PRO A 297 11.20 -7.28 -29.25
N ASN A 298 10.49 -6.15 -29.40
CA ASN A 298 9.41 -5.98 -30.38
C ASN A 298 8.23 -6.96 -30.21
N LEU A 299 7.91 -7.35 -28.98
CA LEU A 299 6.89 -8.37 -28.73
C LEU A 299 5.54 -7.75 -28.37
N ARG A 300 4.46 -8.28 -28.96
CA ARG A 300 3.10 -7.90 -28.56
C ARG A 300 2.81 -8.23 -27.09
N GLU A 301 3.38 -9.32 -26.60
CA GLU A 301 3.15 -9.83 -25.25
C GLU A 301 3.87 -9.05 -24.14
N SER A 302 4.67 -8.04 -24.50
CA SER A 302 5.26 -7.07 -23.56
C SER A 302 4.31 -5.92 -23.23
N ASP A 303 3.13 -5.84 -23.85
CA ASP A 303 2.17 -4.76 -23.55
C ASP A 303 1.40 -5.03 -22.23
N PHE A 304 0.75 -3.97 -21.71
CA PHE A 304 0.09 -3.95 -20.39
C PHE A 304 -1.12 -4.90 -20.25
N ASP A 305 -1.66 -5.42 -21.35
CA ASP A 305 -2.84 -6.30 -21.36
C ASP A 305 -2.49 -7.80 -21.33
N HIS A 306 -1.20 -8.14 -21.29
CA HIS A 306 -0.71 -9.50 -21.09
C HIS A 306 -0.47 -9.79 -19.62
N VAL A 307 -1.54 -10.22 -18.94
CA VAL A 307 -1.59 -10.27 -17.47
C VAL A 307 -1.30 -11.64 -16.86
N GLY A 308 -0.84 -12.62 -17.65
CA GLY A 308 -0.71 -14.03 -17.26
C GLY A 308 -1.87 -14.89 -17.77
N ASP A 309 -1.80 -16.19 -17.56
CA ASP A 309 -2.85 -17.14 -17.94
C ASP A 309 -3.15 -18.18 -16.86
N GLY A 310 -4.21 -18.96 -17.06
CA GLY A 310 -4.59 -20.03 -16.14
C GLY A 310 -4.69 -19.52 -14.70
N LYS A 311 -3.88 -20.10 -13.80
CA LYS A 311 -3.81 -19.68 -12.40
C LYS A 311 -2.96 -18.43 -12.17
N GLY A 312 -2.03 -18.12 -13.08
CA GLY A 312 -1.16 -16.95 -13.04
C GLY A 312 -1.81 -15.68 -13.59
N THR A 313 -3.03 -15.75 -14.13
CA THR A 313 -3.80 -14.56 -14.54
C THR A 313 -3.85 -13.51 -13.43
N GLY A 314 -3.38 -12.30 -13.72
CA GLY A 314 -3.27 -11.17 -12.79
C GLY A 314 -1.90 -11.05 -12.11
N TYR A 315 -0.99 -12.03 -12.24
CA TYR A 315 0.32 -12.07 -11.59
C TYR A 315 1.49 -11.71 -12.52
N ASN A 316 1.21 -11.23 -13.73
CA ASN A 316 2.21 -10.70 -14.65
C ASN A 316 1.90 -9.24 -14.97
N PHE A 317 2.73 -8.30 -14.52
CA PHE A 317 2.60 -6.88 -14.79
C PHE A 317 3.64 -6.43 -15.80
N ASN A 318 3.16 -5.94 -16.94
CA ASN A 318 3.97 -5.23 -17.91
C ASN A 318 3.65 -3.74 -17.85
N VAL A 319 4.68 -2.91 -17.66
CA VAL A 319 4.58 -1.45 -17.64
C VAL A 319 5.36 -0.88 -18.84
N PRO A 320 4.73 -0.80 -20.02
CA PRO A 320 5.39 -0.42 -21.27
C PRO A 320 5.61 1.09 -21.37
N LEU A 321 6.86 1.54 -21.41
CA LEU A 321 7.23 2.94 -21.61
C LEU A 321 7.10 3.28 -23.11
N ASN A 322 6.03 3.98 -23.47
CA ASN A 322 5.69 4.33 -24.85
C ASN A 322 6.36 5.62 -25.36
N ALA A 323 7.32 6.16 -24.61
CA ALA A 323 8.19 7.25 -25.02
C ALA A 323 9.54 7.13 -24.29
N THR A 324 10.59 7.70 -24.89
CA THR A 324 11.89 7.90 -24.22
C THR A 324 11.84 9.08 -23.25
N GLY A 325 12.89 9.26 -22.46
CA GLY A 325 13.05 10.41 -21.57
C GLY A 325 12.27 10.31 -20.25
N MET A 326 11.83 9.11 -19.86
CA MET A 326 11.17 8.90 -18.57
C MET A 326 12.11 9.27 -17.42
N THR A 327 11.59 10.06 -16.49
CA THR A 327 12.35 10.68 -15.39
C THR A 327 12.19 9.92 -14.07
N ASN A 328 12.86 10.39 -13.02
CA ASN A 328 12.63 9.95 -11.64
C ASN A 328 11.13 9.98 -11.26
N GLY A 329 10.40 11.00 -11.71
CA GLY A 329 8.97 11.16 -11.40
C GLY A 329 8.08 10.11 -12.03
N ASP A 330 8.38 9.72 -13.27
CA ASP A 330 7.66 8.67 -13.99
C ASP A 330 7.84 7.32 -13.30
N TYR A 331 9.09 6.95 -12.95
CA TYR A 331 9.38 5.71 -12.24
C TYR A 331 8.78 5.70 -10.82
N LEU A 332 8.83 6.82 -10.12
CA LEU A 332 8.19 6.93 -8.80
C LEU A 332 6.68 6.71 -8.88
N ALA A 333 6.03 7.27 -9.91
CA ALA A 333 4.61 7.07 -10.12
C ALA A 333 4.26 5.61 -10.38
N ILE A 334 5.06 4.87 -11.16
CA ILE A 334 4.90 3.42 -11.34
C ILE A 334 4.98 2.70 -9.98
N TRP A 335 5.95 3.06 -9.13
CA TRP A 335 6.11 2.48 -7.81
C TRP A 335 4.89 2.72 -6.92
N GLN A 336 4.42 3.96 -6.85
CA GLN A 336 3.36 4.38 -5.94
C GLN A 336 1.96 3.97 -6.41
N GLN A 337 1.71 3.95 -7.72
CA GLN A 337 0.40 3.65 -8.29
C GLN A 337 0.18 2.17 -8.60
N LEU A 338 1.26 1.40 -8.85
CA LEU A 338 1.17 -0.01 -9.23
C LEU A 338 1.95 -0.92 -8.27
N LEU A 339 3.27 -0.84 -8.25
CA LEU A 339 4.11 -1.87 -7.64
C LEU A 339 3.91 -1.99 -6.12
N LEU A 340 4.03 -0.90 -5.37
CA LEU A 340 3.98 -0.94 -3.90
C LEU A 340 2.59 -1.33 -3.37
N PRO A 341 1.47 -0.79 -3.88
CA PRO A 341 0.13 -1.26 -3.49
C PRO A 341 -0.06 -2.77 -3.73
N VAL A 342 0.33 -3.25 -4.92
CA VAL A 342 0.20 -4.66 -5.30
C VAL A 342 1.12 -5.54 -4.45
N ALA A 343 2.36 -5.12 -4.21
CA ALA A 343 3.31 -5.87 -3.39
C ALA A 343 2.88 -5.94 -1.91
N ALA A 344 2.26 -4.88 -1.38
CA ALA A 344 1.67 -4.88 -0.04
C ALA A 344 0.45 -5.81 0.07
N GLU A 345 -0.37 -5.92 -0.98
CA GLU A 345 -1.48 -6.89 -1.05
C GLU A 345 -0.98 -8.33 -1.26
N PHE A 346 0.05 -8.53 -2.10
CA PHE A 346 0.65 -9.83 -2.40
C PHE A 346 1.42 -10.40 -1.21
N GLN A 347 2.12 -9.56 -0.45
CA GLN A 347 2.95 -9.92 0.70
C GLN A 347 4.00 -10.99 0.36
N PRO A 348 5.02 -10.66 -0.45
CA PRO A 348 6.05 -11.61 -0.84
C PRO A 348 6.85 -12.12 0.36
N GLU A 349 7.30 -13.37 0.28
CA GLU A 349 8.24 -13.98 1.22
C GLU A 349 9.70 -13.69 0.83
N LEU A 350 9.95 -13.44 -0.45
CA LEU A 350 11.23 -13.06 -1.03
C LEU A 350 10.99 -12.07 -2.18
N ILE A 351 11.85 -11.08 -2.31
CA ILE A 351 11.91 -10.20 -3.47
C ILE A 351 13.22 -10.44 -4.20
N ILE A 352 13.15 -10.70 -5.50
CA ILE A 352 14.31 -10.75 -6.39
C ILE A 352 14.21 -9.56 -7.34
N VAL A 353 15.27 -8.76 -7.44
CA VAL A 353 15.33 -7.62 -8.36
C VAL A 353 16.22 -8.00 -9.53
N SER A 354 15.63 -8.13 -10.72
CA SER A 354 16.34 -8.16 -12.01
C SER A 354 16.82 -6.74 -12.27
N ALA A 355 18.08 -6.47 -11.94
CA ALA A 355 18.60 -5.12 -11.77
C ALA A 355 19.42 -4.65 -12.97
N GLY A 356 18.73 -4.24 -14.03
CA GLY A 356 19.31 -3.47 -15.12
C GLY A 356 19.47 -1.99 -14.77
N TYR A 357 20.55 -1.37 -15.26
CA TYR A 357 20.82 0.07 -15.07
C TYR A 357 20.83 0.84 -16.39
N ASP A 358 20.18 0.30 -17.41
CA ASP A 358 20.04 0.88 -18.74
C ASP A 358 18.87 1.86 -18.86
N ALA A 359 17.99 1.93 -17.86
CA ALA A 359 17.08 3.06 -17.68
C ALA A 359 17.76 4.29 -17.04
N ALA A 360 19.02 4.17 -16.60
CA ALA A 360 19.76 5.29 -16.04
C ALA A 360 20.16 6.30 -17.12
N PHE A 361 20.24 7.58 -16.74
CA PHE A 361 20.65 8.67 -17.60
C PHE A 361 21.96 8.35 -18.34
N GLY A 362 22.00 8.61 -19.63
CA GLY A 362 23.18 8.43 -20.48
C GLY A 362 23.33 7.04 -21.11
N CYS A 363 22.48 6.07 -20.74
CA CYS A 363 22.47 4.77 -21.43
C CYS A 363 21.99 4.92 -22.88
N PRO A 364 22.76 4.43 -23.88
CA PRO A 364 22.41 4.54 -25.30
C PRO A 364 21.19 3.72 -25.71
N GLU A 365 20.94 2.59 -25.04
CA GLU A 365 19.83 1.70 -25.37
C GLU A 365 18.51 2.20 -24.77
N GLY A 366 18.51 2.52 -23.47
CA GLY A 366 17.28 2.88 -22.77
C GLY A 366 16.77 4.28 -23.07
N CYS A 367 17.65 5.25 -23.29
CA CYS A 367 17.29 6.66 -23.55
C CYS A 367 16.31 7.25 -22.50
N MET A 368 16.44 6.83 -21.24
CA MET A 368 15.68 7.34 -20.10
C MET A 368 16.52 8.34 -19.28
N GLU A 369 15.90 9.00 -18.30
CA GLU A 369 16.52 10.06 -17.49
C GLU A 369 16.53 9.76 -15.98
N ILE A 370 16.50 8.49 -15.57
CA ILE A 370 16.65 8.15 -14.15
C ILE A 370 18.04 8.55 -13.69
N THR A 371 18.13 9.39 -12.66
CA THR A 371 19.42 9.73 -12.06
C THR A 371 19.96 8.52 -11.26
N PRO A 372 21.27 8.22 -11.28
CA PRO A 372 21.80 7.03 -10.59
C PRO A 372 21.47 6.94 -9.09
N ALA A 373 21.40 8.08 -8.39
CA ALA A 373 21.02 8.14 -6.98
C ALA A 373 19.56 7.72 -6.72
N PHE A 374 18.70 7.77 -7.74
CA PHE A 374 17.28 7.46 -7.60
C PHE A 374 16.99 5.96 -7.43
N TYR A 375 17.90 5.08 -7.83
CA TYR A 375 17.79 3.64 -7.55
C TYR A 375 17.72 3.34 -6.04
N ALA A 376 18.29 4.21 -5.19
CA ALA A 376 18.10 4.12 -3.73
C ALA A 376 16.63 4.31 -3.33
N HIS A 377 15.94 5.26 -3.96
CA HIS A 377 14.52 5.55 -3.72
C HIS A 377 13.59 4.45 -4.25
N LEU A 378 13.99 3.76 -5.33
CA LEU A 378 13.26 2.60 -5.85
C LEU A 378 13.42 1.36 -4.96
N LEU A 379 14.64 1.10 -4.47
CA LEU A 379 14.94 -0.09 -3.66
C LEU A 379 14.47 0.04 -2.21
N SER A 380 14.64 1.22 -1.60
CA SER A 380 14.32 1.45 -0.18
C SER A 380 12.94 0.96 0.25
N PRO A 381 11.82 1.29 -0.43
CA PRO A 381 10.50 0.81 -0.01
C PRO A 381 10.33 -0.71 -0.14
N LEU A 382 11.08 -1.39 -1.01
CA LEU A 382 11.04 -2.87 -1.10
C LEU A 382 11.67 -3.52 0.14
N LEU A 383 12.61 -2.85 0.82
CA LEU A 383 13.24 -3.37 2.04
C LEU A 383 12.31 -3.43 3.25
N SER A 384 11.16 -2.73 3.24
CA SER A 384 10.15 -2.90 4.29
C SER A 384 9.32 -4.17 4.09
N LEU A 385 9.22 -4.66 2.86
CA LEU A 385 8.48 -5.86 2.49
C LEU A 385 9.35 -7.11 2.64
N ALA A 386 8.73 -8.30 2.62
CA ALA A 386 9.41 -9.59 2.77
C ALA A 386 10.36 -9.67 3.99
N GLN A 387 10.13 -8.85 5.02
CA GLN A 387 11.03 -8.69 6.17
C GLN A 387 12.47 -8.36 5.75
N GLY A 388 12.63 -7.56 4.69
CA GLY A 388 13.92 -7.17 4.13
C GLY A 388 14.66 -8.26 3.37
N ARG A 389 14.04 -9.41 3.06
CA ARG A 389 14.63 -10.47 2.22
C ARG A 389 14.60 -10.07 0.75
N VAL A 390 15.64 -9.35 0.34
CA VAL A 390 15.79 -8.83 -1.02
C VAL A 390 17.12 -9.29 -1.62
N ALA A 391 17.06 -9.90 -2.80
CA ALA A 391 18.22 -10.29 -3.59
C ALA A 391 18.27 -9.46 -4.88
N VAL A 392 19.34 -8.70 -5.09
CA VAL A 392 19.55 -7.87 -6.28
C VAL A 392 20.52 -8.57 -7.22
N VAL A 393 20.14 -8.75 -8.48
CA VAL A 393 20.91 -9.51 -9.48
C VAL A 393 21.18 -8.60 -10.67
N LEU A 394 22.45 -8.36 -11.00
CA LEU A 394 22.80 -7.48 -12.12
C LEU A 394 22.30 -8.06 -13.47
N GLU A 395 21.57 -7.24 -14.24
CA GLU A 395 21.13 -7.54 -15.61
C GLU A 395 21.84 -6.61 -16.61
N GLY A 396 21.14 -5.67 -17.27
CA GLY A 396 21.64 -4.70 -18.25
C GLY A 396 22.27 -3.43 -17.66
N GLY A 397 22.49 -2.43 -18.52
CA GLY A 397 23.18 -1.17 -18.18
C GLY A 397 24.50 -0.98 -18.95
N TYR A 398 24.50 -0.02 -19.88
CA TYR A 398 25.56 0.11 -20.89
C TYR A 398 26.24 1.49 -20.92
N CYS A 399 25.77 2.45 -20.12
CA CYS A 399 26.57 3.61 -19.73
C CYS A 399 27.34 3.25 -18.46
N LEU A 400 28.65 2.98 -18.60
CA LEU A 400 29.48 2.45 -17.52
C LEU A 400 29.49 3.33 -16.26
N GLU A 401 29.50 4.65 -16.43
CA GLU A 401 29.47 5.60 -15.32
C GLU A 401 28.15 5.56 -14.56
N SER A 402 27.01 5.56 -15.27
CA SER A 402 25.68 5.48 -14.65
C SER A 402 25.41 4.12 -14.04
N LEU A 403 25.83 3.04 -14.70
CA LEU A 403 25.76 1.67 -14.17
C LEU A 403 26.49 1.57 -12.83
N ALA A 404 27.76 1.99 -12.79
CA ALA A 404 28.58 1.90 -11.60
C ALA A 404 28.01 2.73 -10.44
N GLU A 405 27.53 3.95 -10.72
CA GLU A 405 26.93 4.81 -9.68
C GLU A 405 25.56 4.27 -9.22
N GLY A 406 24.73 3.74 -10.14
CA GLY A 406 23.46 3.12 -9.82
C GLY A 406 23.63 1.91 -8.92
N CYS A 407 24.52 0.99 -9.28
CA CYS A 407 24.91 -0.16 -8.45
C CYS A 407 25.41 0.29 -7.06
N THR A 408 26.17 1.38 -6.99
CA THR A 408 26.72 1.92 -5.74
C THR A 408 25.60 2.39 -4.81
N HIS A 409 24.62 3.11 -5.33
CA HIS A 409 23.46 3.54 -4.56
C HIS A 409 22.55 2.38 -4.15
N THR A 410 22.38 1.37 -5.00
CA THR A 410 21.68 0.14 -4.66
C THR A 410 22.36 -0.59 -3.50
N LEU A 411 23.68 -0.80 -3.55
CA LEU A 411 24.42 -1.47 -2.48
C LEU A 411 24.42 -0.68 -1.17
N LYS A 412 24.54 0.65 -1.23
CA LYS A 412 24.42 1.53 -0.05
C LYS A 412 23.04 1.40 0.61
N THR A 413 22.00 1.31 -0.20
CA THR A 413 20.62 1.12 0.29
C THR A 413 20.45 -0.24 0.96
N LEU A 414 20.97 -1.32 0.35
CA LEU A 414 21.01 -2.65 0.97
C LEU A 414 21.74 -2.61 2.32
N LEU A 415 22.86 -1.88 2.41
CA LEU A 415 23.67 -1.64 3.61
C LEU A 415 22.99 -0.78 4.69
N GLY A 416 21.83 -0.19 4.41
CA GLY A 416 21.08 0.65 5.35
C GLY A 416 21.54 2.10 5.42
N ASP A 417 22.30 2.57 4.44
CA ASP A 417 22.56 4.00 4.27
C ASP A 417 21.26 4.73 3.90
N PRO A 418 21.09 6.01 4.25
CA PRO A 418 19.86 6.72 3.94
C PRO A 418 19.78 6.98 2.43
N CYS A 419 18.55 7.10 1.92
CA CYS A 419 18.34 7.58 0.56
C CYS A 419 18.94 8.99 0.44
N PRO A 420 19.75 9.28 -0.59
CA PRO A 420 20.24 10.63 -0.83
C PRO A 420 19.06 11.58 -1.10
N ARG A 421 19.22 12.87 -0.75
CA ARG A 421 18.25 13.88 -1.18
C ARG A 421 18.20 13.97 -2.70
N LEU A 422 17.06 14.40 -3.23
CA LEU A 422 16.90 14.64 -4.65
C LEU A 422 17.77 15.84 -5.06
N VAL A 423 18.79 15.60 -5.89
CA VAL A 423 19.69 16.65 -6.40
C VAL A 423 18.97 17.55 -7.40
N GLU A 424 18.11 16.95 -8.22
CA GLU A 424 17.27 17.63 -9.19
C GLU A 424 15.81 17.57 -8.72
N LYS A 425 15.04 18.62 -9.02
CA LYS A 425 13.62 18.66 -8.66
C LYS A 425 12.88 17.52 -9.37
N LEU A 426 12.06 16.80 -8.63
CA LEU A 426 11.22 15.75 -9.18
C LEU A 426 10.25 16.33 -10.22
N GLN A 427 10.29 15.78 -11.42
CA GLN A 427 9.36 16.09 -12.50
C GLN A 427 8.03 15.37 -12.23
N PRO A 428 6.88 15.95 -12.61
CA PRO A 428 5.62 15.22 -12.55
C PRO A 428 5.60 14.09 -13.59
N PRO A 429 4.81 13.02 -13.37
CA PRO A 429 4.66 11.96 -14.36
C PRO A 429 4.13 12.53 -15.68
N CYS A 430 4.78 12.20 -16.79
CA CYS A 430 4.39 12.66 -18.11
C CYS A 430 3.07 12.01 -18.57
N GLU A 431 2.40 12.61 -19.57
CA GLU A 431 1.10 12.11 -20.07
C GLU A 431 1.18 10.67 -20.62
N SER A 432 2.29 10.33 -21.28
CA SER A 432 2.56 8.95 -21.76
C SER A 432 2.58 7.96 -20.59
N MET A 433 3.15 8.36 -19.45
CA MET A 433 3.20 7.52 -18.26
C MET A 433 1.90 7.48 -17.48
N GLN A 434 1.17 8.58 -17.40
CA GLN A 434 -0.19 8.59 -16.88
C GLN A 434 -1.08 7.60 -17.64
N THR A 435 -1.02 7.63 -18.97
CA THR A 435 -1.75 6.72 -19.85
C THR A 435 -1.38 5.26 -19.59
N THR A 436 -0.08 4.96 -19.53
CA THR A 436 0.45 3.61 -19.29
C THR A 436 0.00 3.06 -17.94
N ILE A 437 0.13 3.85 -16.88
CA ILE A 437 -0.28 3.44 -15.53
C ILE A 437 -1.79 3.19 -15.47
N LEU A 438 -2.62 4.09 -16.04
CA LEU A 438 -4.08 3.91 -16.07
C LEU A 438 -4.52 2.69 -16.89
N ASN A 439 -3.82 2.38 -17.98
CA ASN A 439 -4.00 1.16 -18.75
C ASN A 439 -3.67 -0.09 -17.90
N CYS A 440 -2.56 -0.09 -17.17
CA CYS A 440 -2.21 -1.17 -16.24
C CYS A 440 -3.26 -1.34 -15.14
N ILE A 441 -3.70 -0.23 -14.51
CA ILE A 441 -4.77 -0.26 -13.49
C ILE A 441 -6.05 -0.88 -14.08
N HIS A 442 -6.45 -0.48 -15.30
CA HIS A 442 -7.61 -1.06 -15.97
C HIS A 442 -7.48 -2.58 -16.18
N SER A 443 -6.33 -3.06 -16.68
CA SER A 443 -6.11 -4.50 -16.92
C SER A 443 -6.05 -5.31 -15.63
N HIS A 444 -5.60 -4.72 -14.52
CA HIS A 444 -5.33 -5.45 -13.27
C HIS A 444 -6.37 -5.29 -12.16
N ARG A 445 -7.25 -4.28 -12.22
CA ARG A 445 -8.21 -3.97 -11.14
C ARG A 445 -9.16 -5.11 -10.75
N SER A 446 -9.42 -6.05 -11.65
CA SER A 446 -10.27 -7.22 -11.35
C SER A 446 -9.57 -8.25 -10.47
N TYR A 447 -8.24 -8.22 -10.41
CA TYR A 447 -7.42 -9.18 -9.68
C TYR A 447 -6.90 -8.62 -8.35
N TRP A 448 -6.72 -7.30 -8.26
CA TRP A 448 -6.11 -6.62 -7.11
C TRP A 448 -7.03 -5.57 -6.52
N LYS A 449 -7.35 -5.70 -5.23
CA LYS A 449 -8.28 -4.79 -4.55
C LYS A 449 -7.70 -3.40 -4.39
N CYS A 450 -6.39 -3.29 -4.17
CA CYS A 450 -5.71 -2.00 -4.06
C CYS A 450 -5.81 -1.14 -5.33
N LEU A 451 -6.09 -1.73 -6.50
CA LEU A 451 -6.22 -1.03 -7.79
C LEU A 451 -7.67 -0.64 -8.14
N GLN A 452 -8.61 -0.78 -7.19
CA GLN A 452 -10.03 -0.50 -7.42
C GLN A 452 -10.46 0.94 -7.11
N LEU A 453 -9.51 1.83 -6.80
CA LEU A 453 -9.77 3.23 -6.45
C LEU A 453 -10.47 4.00 -7.59
N CYS A 454 -10.11 3.75 -8.84
CA CYS A 454 -10.70 4.45 -10.00
C CYS A 454 -12.16 4.04 -10.25
N GLU A 455 -13.02 5.04 -10.46
CA GLU A 455 -14.41 4.80 -10.87
C GLU A 455 -14.50 4.14 -12.25
N LEU A 456 -15.67 3.56 -12.53
CA LEU A 456 -15.99 2.98 -13.83
C LEU A 456 -17.02 3.85 -14.58
N TYR A 457 -16.97 3.81 -15.91
CA TYR A 457 -17.96 4.46 -16.78
C TYR A 457 -18.42 3.54 -17.92
N ASN A 458 -19.64 3.79 -18.40
CA ASN A 458 -20.20 3.19 -19.62
C ASN A 458 -20.19 4.20 -20.79
N LEU A 459 -20.40 3.72 -22.02
CA LEU A 459 -20.50 4.57 -23.22
C LEU A 459 -21.53 5.71 -23.09
N GLU A 460 -22.64 5.47 -22.38
CA GLU A 460 -23.67 6.48 -22.12
C GLU A 460 -23.13 7.61 -21.23
N ASP A 461 -22.44 7.28 -20.13
CA ASP A 461 -21.81 8.27 -19.23
C ASP A 461 -20.81 9.15 -19.98
N TYR A 462 -20.01 8.53 -20.85
CA TYR A 462 -19.01 9.19 -21.67
C TYR A 462 -19.65 10.15 -22.67
N ASN A 463 -20.63 9.69 -23.44
CA ASN A 463 -21.30 10.49 -24.48
C ASN A 463 -22.13 11.63 -23.91
N ASN A 464 -22.65 11.49 -22.68
CA ASN A 464 -23.46 12.50 -22.01
C ASN A 464 -22.66 13.55 -21.22
N THR A 465 -21.33 13.43 -21.15
CA THR A 465 -20.46 14.37 -20.43
C THR A 465 -19.55 15.13 -21.40
N ASN A 466 -19.50 16.47 -21.31
CA ASN A 466 -18.61 17.32 -22.11
C ASN A 466 -18.09 18.50 -21.26
N PRO A 467 -16.77 18.75 -21.16
CA PRO A 467 -15.66 17.98 -21.73
C PRO A 467 -15.43 16.63 -21.04
N GLN A 468 -14.75 15.72 -21.73
CA GLN A 468 -14.53 14.33 -21.31
C GLN A 468 -13.19 14.15 -20.54
N ASP A 469 -12.63 15.24 -20.01
CA ASP A 469 -11.27 15.27 -19.45
C ASP A 469 -11.03 14.29 -18.28
N ASN A 470 -12.10 13.90 -17.58
CA ASN A 470 -12.03 12.97 -16.45
C ASN A 470 -12.15 11.49 -16.84
N PHE A 471 -12.33 11.19 -18.13
CA PHE A 471 -12.46 9.83 -18.65
C PHE A 471 -11.14 9.40 -19.29
N HIS A 472 -10.60 8.28 -18.85
CA HIS A 472 -9.44 7.67 -19.48
C HIS A 472 -9.88 6.62 -20.49
N GLN A 473 -9.40 6.73 -21.72
CA GLN A 473 -9.63 5.73 -22.75
C GLN A 473 -8.49 4.72 -22.76
N VAL A 474 -8.86 3.44 -22.83
CA VAL A 474 -7.87 2.36 -22.90
C VAL A 474 -7.71 1.96 -24.36
N LEU A 475 -6.53 2.26 -24.92
CA LEU A 475 -6.18 1.96 -26.31
C LEU A 475 -4.97 1.02 -26.33
N VAL A 476 -5.14 -0.14 -26.96
CA VAL A 476 -4.05 -1.06 -27.27
C VAL A 476 -3.45 -0.66 -28.61
N ARG A 477 -2.18 -0.30 -28.62
CA ARG A 477 -1.43 0.08 -29.82
C ARG A 477 -0.18 -0.78 -29.94
N TYR A 478 -0.09 -1.48 -31.05
CA TYR A 478 1.08 -2.28 -31.40
C TYR A 478 1.41 -2.03 -32.86
N VAL A 479 2.62 -1.54 -33.11
CA VAL A 479 3.20 -1.41 -34.42
C VAL A 479 3.99 -2.70 -34.67
N PRO A 480 3.43 -3.65 -35.45
CA PRO A 480 4.17 -4.87 -35.73
C PRO A 480 5.47 -4.49 -36.45
N PRO A 481 6.60 -5.16 -36.11
CA PRO A 481 7.80 -5.00 -36.91
C PRO A 481 7.46 -5.26 -38.38
N ALA A 482 8.00 -4.44 -39.29
CA ALA A 482 7.84 -4.67 -40.72
C ALA A 482 8.23 -6.13 -41.00
N PRO A 483 7.42 -6.94 -41.70
CA PRO A 483 7.73 -8.36 -41.82
C PRO A 483 9.09 -8.53 -42.51
N PRO A 484 9.99 -9.37 -41.96
CA PRO A 484 10.71 -10.26 -42.82
C PRO A 484 10.33 -11.71 -42.46
N ALA A 485 10.67 -12.63 -43.36
CA ALA A 485 10.91 -13.99 -42.89
C ALA A 485 11.92 -13.90 -41.73
N GLN A 486 11.71 -14.61 -40.61
CA GLN A 486 12.70 -14.70 -39.53
C GLN A 486 14.10 -14.79 -40.15
N PRO A 487 15.00 -13.84 -39.86
CA PRO A 487 16.27 -13.79 -40.56
C PRO A 487 17.02 -15.11 -40.31
N VAL A 488 17.56 -15.69 -41.38
CA VAL A 488 18.33 -16.95 -41.28
C VAL A 488 19.56 -16.76 -40.38
N CYS A 489 20.08 -15.53 -40.32
CA CYS A 489 21.10 -15.08 -39.39
C CYS A 489 20.89 -13.62 -38.96
N TYR A 490 21.22 -13.31 -37.72
CA TYR A 490 21.30 -11.96 -37.16
C TYR A 490 22.68 -11.35 -37.42
N GLU A 491 22.72 -10.02 -37.55
CA GLU A 491 23.99 -9.30 -37.63
C GLU A 491 24.73 -9.39 -36.28
N THR A 492 26.05 -9.57 -36.35
CA THR A 492 26.91 -9.80 -35.18
C THR A 492 27.96 -8.70 -34.95
N ARG A 493 28.02 -7.69 -35.84
CA ARG A 493 29.05 -6.64 -35.87
C ARG A 493 28.42 -5.27 -36.12
N ASN A 494 28.76 -4.27 -35.30
CA ASN A 494 28.31 -2.88 -35.43
C ASN A 494 26.78 -2.70 -35.43
N CYS A 495 26.07 -3.55 -34.69
CA CYS A 495 24.60 -3.60 -34.69
C CYS A 495 23.97 -2.65 -33.67
N TYR A 496 24.79 -1.99 -32.83
CA TYR A 496 24.33 -1.21 -31.69
C TYR A 496 24.60 0.29 -31.85
N PRO A 497 23.77 1.15 -31.23
CA PRO A 497 23.95 2.59 -31.29
C PRO A 497 25.29 3.03 -30.68
N VAL A 498 26.07 3.79 -31.44
CA VAL A 498 27.31 4.41 -30.95
C VAL A 498 27.05 5.89 -30.66
N GLN A 499 27.25 6.30 -29.41
CA GLN A 499 27.14 7.70 -29.01
C GLN A 499 28.28 8.54 -29.60
N SER A 500 27.96 9.73 -30.10
CA SER A 500 28.98 10.68 -30.57
C SER A 500 29.86 11.17 -29.41
N THR A 501 31.11 11.55 -29.72
CA THR A 501 32.05 12.07 -28.71
C THR A 501 31.51 13.30 -27.97
N GLY A 502 30.78 14.18 -28.67
CA GLY A 502 30.17 15.37 -28.06
C GLY A 502 29.05 15.02 -27.09
N GLU A 503 28.21 14.03 -27.43
CA GLU A 503 27.13 13.59 -26.55
C GLU A 503 27.66 12.88 -25.31
N ARG A 504 28.65 12.00 -25.48
CA ARG A 504 29.35 11.36 -24.37
C ARG A 504 29.96 12.39 -23.40
N ALA A 505 30.55 13.47 -23.92
CA ALA A 505 31.11 14.54 -23.09
C ALA A 505 30.02 15.24 -22.25
N ARG A 506 28.85 15.53 -22.81
CA ARG A 506 27.72 16.14 -22.09
C ARG A 506 27.16 15.22 -21.01
N ILE A 507 27.01 13.94 -21.32
CA ILE A 507 26.55 12.92 -20.37
C ILE A 507 27.50 12.87 -19.17
N LEU A 508 28.82 12.78 -19.43
CA LEU A 508 29.84 12.74 -18.38
C LEU A 508 29.83 14.01 -17.52
N GLU A 509 29.66 15.20 -18.11
CA GLU A 509 29.57 16.46 -17.37
C GLU A 509 28.38 16.47 -16.41
N ARG A 510 27.18 16.07 -16.86
CA ARG A 510 26.01 15.99 -15.97
C ARG A 510 26.18 14.92 -14.90
N LEU A 511 26.72 13.75 -15.23
CA LEU A 511 26.96 12.67 -14.25
C LEU A 511 27.96 13.10 -13.17
N GLN A 512 29.05 13.77 -13.53
CA GLN A 512 30.01 14.32 -12.57
C GLN A 512 29.35 15.34 -11.65
N ARG A 513 28.49 16.21 -12.20
CA ARG A 513 27.72 17.17 -11.41
C ARG A 513 26.75 16.46 -10.45
N LEU A 514 26.00 15.48 -10.93
CA LEU A 514 25.08 14.68 -10.10
C LEU A 514 25.82 13.99 -8.95
N GLN A 515 26.94 13.33 -9.27
CA GLN A 515 27.77 12.65 -8.28
C GLN A 515 28.32 13.63 -7.23
N MET A 516 28.81 14.80 -7.65
CA MET A 516 29.36 15.83 -6.75
C MET A 516 28.31 16.43 -5.82
N LEU A 517 27.07 16.61 -6.31
CA LEU A 517 25.97 17.20 -5.53
C LEU A 517 25.22 16.19 -4.65
N THR A 518 25.41 14.89 -4.89
CA THR A 518 24.76 13.84 -4.10
C THR A 518 25.42 13.73 -2.73
N GLU A 519 24.72 14.15 -1.69
CA GLU A 519 25.20 14.05 -0.31
C GLU A 519 25.22 12.59 0.16
N LEU A 520 26.43 12.06 0.43
CA LEU A 520 26.63 10.67 0.85
C LEU A 520 26.95 10.52 2.35
N GLY A 521 27.22 11.64 3.04
CA GLY A 521 27.58 11.66 4.45
C GLY A 521 26.34 11.49 5.33
N PHE A 522 26.49 10.72 6.42
CA PHE A 522 25.44 10.59 7.42
C PHE A 522 26.05 10.39 8.81
N PRO A 523 25.30 10.71 9.88
CA PRO A 523 25.77 10.55 11.26
C PRO A 523 26.05 9.09 11.62
N ALA A 524 27.09 8.86 12.44
CA ALA A 524 27.40 7.52 12.96
C ALA A 524 26.29 7.01 13.90
N THR A 525 25.72 7.89 14.72
CA THR A 525 24.52 7.56 15.50
C THR A 525 23.32 7.49 14.56
N ARG A 526 22.75 6.30 14.41
CA ARG A 526 21.57 6.11 13.56
C ARG A 526 20.33 6.76 14.17
N VAL A 527 20.02 6.45 15.43
CA VAL A 527 18.81 6.91 16.10
C VAL A 527 19.18 7.53 17.44
N CYS A 528 18.68 8.73 17.70
CA CYS A 528 18.65 9.32 19.03
C CYS A 528 17.23 9.26 19.61
N TYR A 529 17.09 9.27 20.93
CA TYR A 529 15.79 9.31 21.58
C TYR A 529 15.80 10.17 22.85
N VAL A 530 14.64 10.68 23.22
CA VAL A 530 14.45 11.46 24.45
C VAL A 530 13.28 10.92 25.27
N TYR A 531 13.48 10.90 26.58
CA TYR A 531 12.50 10.53 27.61
C TYR A 531 12.94 11.14 28.95
N ASP A 532 11.99 11.78 29.63
CA ASP A 532 12.20 12.41 30.94
C ASP A 532 11.04 12.09 31.90
N GLU A 533 11.37 11.71 33.13
CA GLU A 533 10.40 11.31 34.15
C GLU A 533 9.58 12.50 34.67
N LEU A 534 10.04 13.74 34.53
CA LEU A 534 9.25 14.95 34.85
C LEU A 534 7.92 14.97 34.09
N MET A 535 7.89 14.40 32.89
CA MET A 535 6.67 14.29 32.10
C MET A 535 5.64 13.34 32.72
N LEU A 536 6.01 12.47 33.67
CA LEU A 536 5.07 11.62 34.43
C LEU A 536 4.29 12.40 35.51
N GLU A 537 4.76 13.58 35.90
CA GLU A 537 4.15 14.35 36.99
C GLU A 537 2.85 15.04 36.59
N HIS A 538 2.63 15.33 35.31
CA HIS A 538 1.35 15.82 34.80
C HIS A 538 0.30 14.70 34.84
N ARG A 539 -0.74 14.83 35.67
CA ARG A 539 -1.77 13.80 35.83
C ARG A 539 -3.11 14.40 36.25
N ASN A 540 -4.20 13.76 35.86
CA ASN A 540 -5.52 14.16 36.32
C ASN A 540 -5.75 13.66 37.76
N THR A 541 -5.87 14.58 38.71
CA THR A 541 -6.13 14.25 40.13
C THR A 541 -7.61 14.09 40.46
N HIS A 542 -8.49 14.43 39.53
CA HIS A 542 -9.94 14.38 39.73
C HIS A 542 -10.57 13.13 39.11
N GLU A 543 -9.95 12.59 38.05
CA GLU A 543 -10.39 11.39 37.36
C GLU A 543 -9.29 10.32 37.37
N LYS A 544 -9.60 9.18 38.00
CA LYS A 544 -8.63 8.09 38.20
C LYS A 544 -8.25 7.35 36.90
N TRP A 545 -9.14 7.34 35.91
CA TRP A 545 -9.01 6.53 34.69
C TRP A 545 -8.97 7.40 33.42
N HIS A 546 -8.42 8.61 33.54
CA HIS A 546 -8.27 9.50 32.39
C HIS A 546 -7.35 8.86 31.33
N PRO A 547 -7.73 8.86 30.04
CA PRO A 547 -6.99 8.14 28.99
C PRO A 547 -5.56 8.68 28.80
N GLU A 548 -5.39 10.00 28.85
CA GLU A 548 -4.06 10.63 28.84
C GLU A 548 -3.44 10.50 30.25
N GLN A 549 -2.67 9.42 30.47
CA GLN A 549 -2.09 9.05 31.76
C GLN A 549 -0.55 8.87 31.68
N PRO A 550 0.18 9.07 32.80
CA PRO A 550 1.65 8.90 32.86
C PRO A 550 2.15 7.54 32.36
N ASP A 551 1.38 6.47 32.61
CA ASP A 551 1.73 5.10 32.24
C ASP A 551 1.96 4.93 30.73
N ARG A 552 1.45 5.83 29.89
CA ARG A 552 1.65 5.80 28.43
C ARG A 552 3.13 5.80 28.06
N ILE A 553 3.88 6.81 28.51
CA ILE A 553 5.31 6.94 28.21
C ILE A 553 6.15 5.94 29.04
N ALA A 554 5.71 5.61 30.26
CA ALA A 554 6.39 4.62 31.08
C ALA A 554 6.34 3.22 30.43
N LYS A 555 5.18 2.84 29.86
CA LYS A 555 5.00 1.55 29.20
C LYS A 555 5.76 1.46 27.88
N ILE A 556 5.80 2.54 27.10
CA ILE A 556 6.67 2.64 25.91
C ILE A 556 8.12 2.39 26.32
N MET A 557 8.63 3.11 27.33
CA MET A 557 10.02 2.94 27.76
C MET A 557 10.31 1.55 28.32
N GLN A 558 9.38 0.97 29.09
CA GLN A 558 9.49 -0.42 29.55
C GLN A 558 9.65 -1.37 28.36
N ARG A 559 8.85 -1.17 27.30
CA ARG A 559 8.84 -2.02 26.10
C ARG A 559 10.11 -1.89 25.28
N LEU A 560 10.54 -0.64 25.03
CA LEU A 560 11.77 -0.35 24.29
C LEU A 560 13.01 -0.86 25.04
N THR A 561 13.01 -0.82 26.37
CA THR A 561 14.14 -1.23 27.20
C THR A 561 14.19 -2.72 27.48
N GLY A 562 13.05 -3.31 27.87
CA GLY A 562 12.95 -4.70 28.30
C GLY A 562 12.64 -5.64 27.15
N ASP A 563 11.42 -5.56 26.61
CA ASP A 563 10.89 -6.56 25.68
C ASP A 563 11.65 -6.58 24.34
N TYR A 564 11.96 -5.40 23.78
CA TYR A 564 12.65 -5.29 22.47
C TYR A 564 14.13 -4.91 22.58
N GLN A 565 14.60 -4.43 23.73
CA GLN A 565 15.99 -4.03 23.98
C GLN A 565 16.57 -3.01 22.97
N LEU A 566 15.72 -2.15 22.39
CA LEU A 566 16.11 -1.21 21.33
C LEU A 566 16.94 -0.04 21.87
N VAL A 567 16.69 0.41 23.11
CA VAL A 567 17.38 1.58 23.69
C VAL A 567 18.90 1.43 23.75
N GLN A 568 19.41 0.20 23.78
CA GLN A 568 20.85 -0.10 23.80
C GLN A 568 21.53 0.25 22.46
N ARG A 569 20.75 0.37 21.39
CA ARG A 569 21.20 0.70 20.02
C ARG A 569 20.87 2.14 19.63
N MET A 570 20.29 2.91 20.53
CA MET A 570 19.90 4.30 20.33
C MET A 570 20.66 5.21 21.31
N GLN A 571 20.92 6.45 20.90
CA GLN A 571 21.56 7.42 21.77
C GLN A 571 20.49 8.19 22.57
N ARG A 572 20.52 8.07 23.91
CA ARG A 572 19.66 8.90 24.77
C ARG A 572 20.18 10.34 24.79
N LEU A 573 19.28 11.29 24.53
CA LEU A 573 19.52 12.72 24.77
C LEU A 573 18.88 13.15 26.09
N PRO A 574 19.52 14.09 26.83
CA PRO A 574 18.87 14.73 27.96
C PRO A 574 17.74 15.64 27.45
N GLY A 575 16.55 15.54 28.05
CA GLY A 575 15.50 16.53 27.81
C GLY A 575 15.84 17.85 28.48
N ARG A 576 15.30 18.95 27.95
CA ARG A 576 15.31 20.26 28.62
C ARG A 576 13.93 20.91 28.54
N PRO A 577 13.58 21.82 29.46
CA PRO A 577 12.40 22.64 29.30
C PRO A 577 12.58 23.65 28.14
N ALA A 578 11.55 23.79 27.31
CA ALA A 578 11.43 24.87 26.34
C ALA A 578 11.32 26.22 27.05
N THR A 579 12.08 27.19 26.55
CA THR A 579 12.02 28.58 26.98
C THR A 579 10.72 29.23 26.52
N THR A 580 10.34 30.35 27.14
CA THR A 580 9.16 31.10 26.71
C THR A 580 9.31 31.60 25.28
N ASP A 581 10.49 32.07 24.88
CA ASP A 581 10.74 32.54 23.51
C ASP A 581 10.55 31.43 22.47
N GLU A 582 10.98 30.21 22.78
CA GLU A 582 10.76 29.04 21.91
C GLU A 582 9.28 28.67 21.79
N LEU A 583 8.52 28.73 22.89
CA LEU A 583 7.08 28.48 22.84
C LEU A 583 6.34 29.58 22.05
N CYS A 584 6.76 30.83 22.22
CA CYS A 584 6.22 31.99 21.52
C CYS A 584 6.52 32.02 20.01
N LEU A 585 7.27 31.04 19.49
CA LEU A 585 7.43 30.84 18.05
C LEU A 585 6.11 30.50 17.35
N VAL A 586 5.18 29.84 18.06
CA VAL A 586 3.87 29.44 17.51
C VAL A 586 2.69 29.77 18.42
N HIS A 587 2.94 30.04 19.71
CA HIS A 587 1.90 30.41 20.66
C HIS A 587 1.93 31.90 21.00
N ASP A 588 0.76 32.44 21.32
CA ASP A 588 0.65 33.79 21.84
C ASP A 588 1.29 33.88 23.23
N PRO A 589 2.04 34.96 23.53
CA PRO A 589 2.63 35.16 24.86
C PRO A 589 1.62 35.07 26.00
N GLN A 590 0.37 35.45 25.76
CA GLN A 590 -0.73 35.38 26.71
C GLN A 590 -1.10 33.94 27.06
N HIS A 591 -1.09 33.01 26.08
CA HIS A 591 -1.33 31.59 26.32
C HIS A 591 -0.22 30.99 27.17
N VAL A 592 1.05 31.28 26.84
CA VAL A 592 2.19 30.78 27.62
C VAL A 592 2.14 31.27 29.09
N GLN A 593 1.81 32.56 29.29
CA GLN A 593 1.63 33.13 30.62
C GLN A 593 0.43 32.54 31.37
N LEU A 594 -0.69 32.29 30.69
CA LEU A 594 -1.86 31.64 31.27
C LEU A 594 -1.50 30.26 31.84
N ILE A 595 -0.77 29.44 31.07
CA ILE A 595 -0.37 28.10 31.50
C ILE A 595 0.57 28.15 32.72
N GLU A 596 1.48 29.12 32.76
CA GLU A 596 2.36 29.33 33.91
C GLU A 596 1.57 29.70 35.17
N GLN A 597 0.69 30.70 35.07
CA GLN A 597 -0.12 31.19 36.20
C GLN A 597 -1.16 30.18 36.68
N VAL A 598 -1.82 29.47 35.78
CA VAL A 598 -2.89 28.52 36.16
C VAL A 598 -2.34 27.37 36.99
N CYS A 599 -1.11 26.90 36.70
CA CYS A 599 -0.48 25.80 37.44
C CYS A 599 -0.13 26.16 38.90
N GLU A 600 -0.04 27.46 39.21
CA GLU A 600 0.21 27.95 40.57
C GLU A 600 -1.09 28.32 41.32
N SER A 601 -2.23 28.30 40.62
CA SER A 601 -3.51 28.73 41.15
C SER A 601 -4.34 27.60 41.76
N SER A 602 -5.10 27.90 42.82
CA SER A 602 -6.13 27.00 43.33
C SER A 602 -7.34 26.85 42.41
N THR A 603 -7.45 27.66 41.34
CA THR A 603 -8.58 27.66 40.39
C THR A 603 -8.35 26.75 39.18
N MET A 604 -7.29 25.93 39.15
CA MET A 604 -6.92 25.06 38.01
C MET A 604 -8.10 24.34 37.37
N LYS A 605 -8.93 23.66 38.17
CA LYS A 605 -10.08 22.91 37.65
C LYS A 605 -11.10 23.81 36.95
N GLN A 606 -11.44 24.95 37.57
CA GLN A 606 -12.40 25.90 37.02
C GLN A 606 -11.89 26.54 35.72
N THR A 607 -10.57 26.74 35.60
CA THR A 607 -9.96 27.21 34.36
C THR A 607 -9.96 26.11 33.31
N ALA A 608 -9.65 24.87 33.67
CA ALA A 608 -9.68 23.72 32.76
C ALA A 608 -11.08 23.50 32.16
N ASP A 609 -12.14 23.65 32.97
CA ASP A 609 -13.54 23.52 32.54
C ASP A 609 -13.97 24.54 31.46
N ARG A 610 -13.17 25.59 31.20
CA ARG A 610 -13.40 26.55 30.12
C ARG A 610 -12.90 26.07 28.77
N TYR A 611 -12.04 25.06 28.75
CA TYR A 611 -11.42 24.51 27.56
C TYR A 611 -11.95 23.10 27.29
N ASN A 612 -11.95 22.71 26.02
CA ASN A 612 -12.46 21.42 25.62
C ASN A 612 -11.44 20.32 25.93
N SER A 613 -11.83 19.39 26.80
CA SER A 613 -11.05 18.18 27.13
C SER A 613 -9.64 18.51 27.63
N ILE A 614 -9.54 19.44 28.59
CA ILE A 614 -8.29 19.82 29.25
C ILE A 614 -8.35 19.52 30.74
N TYR A 615 -7.21 19.13 31.31
CA TYR A 615 -7.00 19.08 32.75
C TYR A 615 -5.66 19.71 33.11
N PHE A 616 -5.60 20.38 34.25
CA PHE A 616 -4.37 20.96 34.79
C PHE A 616 -3.93 20.24 36.06
N HIS A 617 -2.61 20.29 36.30
CA HIS A 617 -1.92 19.81 37.48
C HIS A 617 -0.84 20.85 37.82
N PRO A 618 -0.40 20.99 39.08
CA PRO A 618 0.69 21.92 39.43
C PRO A 618 2.00 21.73 38.64
N ARG A 619 2.14 20.57 37.99
CA ARG A 619 3.32 20.21 37.19
C ARG A 619 3.08 20.30 35.68
N THR A 620 1.88 20.70 35.23
CA THR A 620 1.54 20.78 33.80
C THR A 620 2.50 21.70 33.03
N ASN A 621 2.75 22.92 33.49
CA ASN A 621 3.67 23.84 32.82
C ASN A 621 5.08 23.25 32.68
N ALA A 622 5.61 22.65 33.77
CA ALA A 622 6.92 22.03 33.76
C ALA A 622 7.00 20.82 32.82
N SER A 623 6.01 19.92 32.84
CA SER A 623 5.95 18.76 31.95
C SER A 623 5.75 19.15 30.49
N ALA A 624 4.89 20.13 30.18
CA ALA A 624 4.66 20.60 28.82
C ALA A 624 5.88 21.30 28.22
N ARG A 625 6.58 22.13 29.02
CA ARG A 625 7.87 22.70 28.61
C ARG A 625 8.92 21.61 28.38
N MET A 626 8.96 20.59 29.24
CA MET A 626 9.87 19.46 29.06
C MET A 626 9.57 18.68 27.78
N ALA A 627 8.30 18.47 27.44
CA ALA A 627 7.89 17.81 26.20
C ALA A 627 8.36 18.60 24.97
N ALA A 628 8.01 19.89 24.86
CA ALA A 628 8.41 20.74 23.74
C ALA A 628 9.94 20.86 23.62
N GLY A 629 10.64 21.09 24.73
CA GLY A 629 12.10 21.23 24.72
C GLY A 629 12.82 19.91 24.43
N SER A 630 12.25 18.76 24.80
CA SER A 630 12.76 17.45 24.41
C SER A 630 12.68 17.22 22.89
N VAL A 631 11.58 17.63 22.25
CA VAL A 631 11.46 17.56 20.78
C VAL A 631 12.48 18.48 20.10
N LEU A 632 12.70 19.70 20.63
CA LEU A 632 13.72 20.62 20.14
C LEU A 632 15.13 20.02 20.20
N GLU A 633 15.49 19.33 21.28
CA GLU A 633 16.81 18.67 21.41
C GLU A 633 17.01 17.58 20.36
N VAL A 634 15.99 16.75 20.13
CA VAL A 634 16.07 15.69 19.11
C VAL A 634 16.19 16.28 17.70
N VAL A 635 15.38 17.29 17.37
CA VAL A 635 15.46 17.98 16.08
C VAL A 635 16.83 18.65 15.90
N GLY A 636 17.34 19.33 16.93
CA GLY A 636 18.66 19.94 16.92
C GLY A 636 19.78 18.91 16.70
N ALA A 637 19.72 17.75 17.35
CA ALA A 637 20.68 16.65 17.16
C ALA A 637 20.62 16.08 15.74
N VAL A 638 19.43 15.96 15.14
CA VAL A 638 19.26 15.49 13.76
C VAL A 638 19.79 16.50 12.75
N LEU A 639 19.45 17.78 12.89
CA LEU A 639 19.85 18.83 11.96
C LEU A 639 21.34 19.19 12.07
N SER A 640 21.95 19.02 13.24
CA SER A 640 23.40 19.22 13.43
C SER A 640 24.25 18.00 13.01
N GLY A 641 23.62 16.91 12.56
CA GLY A 641 24.32 15.69 12.15
C GLY A 641 24.90 14.89 13.31
N GLN A 642 24.42 15.08 14.55
CA GLN A 642 24.77 14.22 15.68
C GLN A 642 24.06 12.87 15.60
N ALA A 643 22.84 12.84 15.09
CA ALA A 643 22.06 11.62 14.84
C ALA A 643 21.34 11.71 13.49
N ARG A 644 21.06 10.57 12.86
CA ARG A 644 20.34 10.56 11.57
C ARG A 644 18.83 10.78 11.75
N THR A 645 18.24 10.08 12.71
CA THR A 645 16.80 10.12 13.02
C THR A 645 16.57 10.26 14.53
N GLY A 646 15.31 10.54 14.90
CA GLY A 646 14.92 10.84 16.27
C GLY A 646 13.62 10.18 16.72
N LEU A 647 13.54 9.82 18.00
CA LEU A 647 12.34 9.31 18.65
C LEU A 647 12.02 10.13 19.92
N CYS A 648 10.85 10.74 19.99
CA CYS A 648 10.44 11.55 21.13
C CYS A 648 9.32 10.83 21.92
N VAL A 649 9.69 10.24 23.06
CA VAL A 649 8.74 9.63 24.00
C VAL A 649 8.30 10.69 25.01
N VAL A 650 7.43 11.59 24.56
CA VAL A 650 7.05 12.81 25.27
C VAL A 650 5.57 12.84 25.66
N ARG A 651 5.24 13.57 26.73
CA ARG A 651 3.86 13.95 27.10
C ARG A 651 3.87 15.20 28.00
N PRO A 652 2.82 16.02 28.06
CA PRO A 652 1.54 15.94 27.32
C PRO A 652 1.69 16.09 25.79
N PRO A 653 0.69 15.66 24.99
CA PRO A 653 0.68 15.84 23.53
C PRO A 653 0.56 17.34 23.16
N GLY A 654 0.61 17.64 21.86
CA GLY A 654 0.66 18.99 21.33
C GLY A 654 -0.23 19.31 20.12
N HIS A 655 -0.59 18.37 19.26
CA HIS A 655 -1.15 18.69 17.93
C HIS A 655 -2.51 19.44 17.94
N HIS A 656 -3.27 19.39 19.03
CA HIS A 656 -4.52 20.16 19.20
C HIS A 656 -4.31 21.58 19.77
N ALA A 657 -3.15 21.87 20.37
CA ALA A 657 -2.91 23.16 21.01
C ALA A 657 -2.88 24.28 19.96
N GLU A 658 -3.79 25.22 20.10
CA GLU A 658 -3.95 26.39 19.24
C GLU A 658 -2.90 27.46 19.58
N PRO A 659 -2.71 28.49 18.73
CA PRO A 659 -1.85 29.62 19.06
C PRO A 659 -2.17 30.24 20.43
N ASP A 660 -3.44 30.38 20.77
CA ASP A 660 -3.92 31.14 21.94
C ASP A 660 -4.59 30.28 23.04
N ALA A 661 -4.73 28.96 22.86
CA ALA A 661 -5.47 28.11 23.79
C ALA A 661 -4.99 26.65 23.85
N PRO A 662 -5.09 25.98 25.03
CA PRO A 662 -4.95 24.54 25.14
C PRO A 662 -6.23 23.84 24.68
N HIS A 663 -6.11 22.65 24.09
CA HIS A 663 -7.25 21.87 23.60
C HIS A 663 -6.92 20.37 23.56
N GLY A 664 -7.87 19.47 23.82
CA GLY A 664 -7.71 18.03 23.58
C GLY A 664 -6.47 17.41 24.23
N PHE A 665 -6.29 17.65 25.54
CA PHE A 665 -5.10 17.28 26.33
C PHE A 665 -3.79 18.01 25.97
N CYS A 666 -3.76 18.75 24.86
CA CYS A 666 -2.58 19.44 24.36
C CYS A 666 -2.41 20.80 25.03
N ILE A 667 -1.20 21.08 25.52
CA ILE A 667 -0.88 22.33 26.23
C ILE A 667 -0.09 23.28 25.33
N PHE A 668 0.99 22.77 24.73
CA PHE A 668 1.78 23.46 23.71
C PHE A 668 1.97 22.51 22.53
N ASN A 669 2.01 23.05 21.32
CA ASN A 669 2.19 22.27 20.11
C ASN A 669 3.67 21.93 19.91
N ASN A 670 4.10 20.82 20.52
CA ASN A 670 5.50 20.38 20.56
C ASN A 670 6.13 20.28 19.16
N VAL A 671 5.40 19.68 18.21
CA VAL A 671 5.86 19.48 16.83
C VAL A 671 5.91 20.81 16.07
N ALA A 672 4.89 21.67 16.21
CA ALA A 672 4.88 22.97 15.55
C ALA A 672 5.99 23.90 16.06
N VAL A 673 6.24 23.94 17.37
CA VAL A 673 7.38 24.68 17.96
C VAL A 673 8.69 24.21 17.32
N ALA A 674 8.89 22.89 17.19
CA ALA A 674 10.10 22.34 16.60
C ALA A 674 10.23 22.62 15.10
N ALA A 675 9.13 22.57 14.34
CA ALA A 675 9.10 22.94 12.93
C ALA A 675 9.48 24.41 12.73
N ARG A 676 8.89 25.33 13.50
CA ARG A 676 9.21 26.75 13.44
C ARG A 676 10.67 27.02 13.84
N HIS A 677 11.16 26.34 14.88
CA HIS A 677 12.57 26.43 15.27
C HIS A 677 13.52 25.94 14.16
N ALA A 678 13.20 24.83 13.50
CA ALA A 678 13.98 24.32 12.37
C ALA A 678 14.03 25.30 11.18
N LEU A 679 12.91 25.97 10.87
CA LEU A 679 12.88 26.99 9.82
C LEU A 679 13.70 28.23 10.20
N ASP A 680 13.46 28.79 11.38
CA ASP A 680 13.96 30.12 11.73
C ASP A 680 15.39 30.09 12.29
N GLN A 681 15.75 29.04 13.03
CA GLN A 681 17.07 28.92 13.68
C GLN A 681 18.04 28.02 12.93
N HIS A 682 17.55 27.00 12.21
CA HIS A 682 18.38 26.11 11.39
C HIS A 682 18.34 26.42 9.89
N GLY A 683 17.52 27.39 9.46
CA GLY A 683 17.50 27.89 8.08
C GLY A 683 16.89 26.93 7.06
N LEU A 684 16.09 25.95 7.51
CA LEU A 684 15.36 25.07 6.61
C LEU A 684 14.32 25.86 5.82
N ARG A 685 14.04 25.40 4.60
CA ARG A 685 13.04 26.00 3.71
C ARG A 685 11.76 25.19 3.62
N ARG A 686 11.83 23.88 3.91
CA ARG A 686 10.72 22.94 3.77
C ARG A 686 10.72 21.91 4.89
N VAL A 687 9.65 21.89 5.68
CA VAL A 687 9.41 20.89 6.73
C VAL A 687 8.08 20.18 6.42
N LEU A 688 8.10 18.86 6.40
CA LEU A 688 6.88 18.05 6.29
C LEU A 688 6.45 17.62 7.69
N ILE A 689 5.19 17.84 8.03
CA ILE A 689 4.55 17.28 9.21
C ILE A 689 3.51 16.26 8.74
N VAL A 690 3.70 14.99 9.12
CA VAL A 690 2.71 13.93 8.90
C VAL A 690 2.03 13.61 10.23
N ASP A 691 0.73 13.80 10.31
CA ASP A 691 -0.10 13.46 11.46
C ASP A 691 -0.94 12.22 11.14
N TRP A 692 -0.64 11.12 11.83
CA TRP A 692 -1.40 9.87 11.74
C TRP A 692 -2.17 9.57 13.03
N ASP A 693 -2.24 10.54 13.95
CA ASP A 693 -3.18 10.50 15.07
C ASP A 693 -4.61 10.39 14.53
N VAL A 694 -5.46 9.62 15.20
CA VAL A 694 -6.84 9.40 14.74
C VAL A 694 -7.67 10.69 14.77
N HIS A 695 -7.24 11.70 15.53
CA HIS A 695 -7.87 13.01 15.56
C HIS A 695 -7.12 13.98 14.64
N HIS A 696 -7.88 14.86 14.01
CA HIS A 696 -7.30 15.97 13.25
C HIS A 696 -6.54 16.91 14.20
N GLY A 697 -5.25 17.13 13.95
CA GLY A 697 -4.43 18.11 14.66
C GLY A 697 -4.76 19.55 14.28
N ASN A 698 -5.92 20.05 14.70
CA ASN A 698 -6.44 21.39 14.41
C ASN A 698 -5.44 22.51 14.72
N GLY A 699 -4.77 22.46 15.87
CA GLY A 699 -3.79 23.47 16.26
C GLY A 699 -2.60 23.52 15.28
N THR A 700 -2.10 22.36 14.86
CA THR A 700 -1.02 22.29 13.87
C THR A 700 -1.44 22.89 12.52
N GLN A 701 -2.66 22.56 12.07
CA GLN A 701 -3.22 23.12 10.84
C GLN A 701 -3.29 24.65 10.91
N HIS A 702 -3.90 25.22 11.95
CA HIS A 702 -4.06 26.68 12.07
C HIS A 702 -2.72 27.43 12.19
N ILE A 703 -1.74 26.88 12.91
CA ILE A 703 -0.40 27.49 13.04
C ILE A 703 0.29 27.66 11.69
N PHE A 704 0.10 26.70 10.76
CA PHE A 704 0.80 26.69 9.46
C PHE A 704 -0.09 26.96 8.26
N GLU A 705 -1.37 27.26 8.46
CA GLU A 705 -2.38 27.35 7.40
C GLU A 705 -1.99 28.28 6.25
N GLN A 706 -1.20 29.32 6.55
CA GLN A 706 -0.73 30.33 5.59
C GLN A 706 0.75 30.19 5.20
N ASP A 707 1.50 29.23 5.73
CA ASP A 707 2.95 29.12 5.56
C ASP A 707 3.35 27.98 4.60
N PRO A 708 3.72 28.28 3.33
CA PRO A 708 4.11 27.25 2.34
C PRO A 708 5.44 26.56 2.65
N ARG A 709 6.18 27.01 3.67
CA ARG A 709 7.42 26.33 4.10
C ARG A 709 7.11 25.08 4.91
N VAL A 710 5.88 24.91 5.40
CA VAL A 710 5.43 23.72 6.12
C VAL A 710 4.31 23.08 5.32
N LEU A 711 4.50 21.80 4.98
CA LEU A 711 3.43 20.96 4.45
C LEU A 711 2.87 20.15 5.62
N TYR A 712 1.59 20.32 5.94
CA TYR A 712 0.88 19.52 6.93
C TYR A 712 -0.03 18.51 6.23
N VAL A 713 0.15 17.22 6.54
CA VAL A 713 -0.67 16.13 6.03
C VAL A 713 -1.25 15.36 7.21
N SER A 714 -2.57 15.27 7.30
CA SER A 714 -3.26 14.59 8.41
C SER A 714 -4.19 13.50 7.90
N VAL A 715 -4.09 12.31 8.50
CA VAL A 715 -5.00 11.19 8.28
C VAL A 715 -5.73 10.91 9.57
N HIS A 716 -7.05 11.14 9.59
CA HIS A 716 -7.82 11.15 10.82
C HIS A 716 -9.24 10.66 10.59
N ARG A 717 -9.93 10.27 11.66
CA ARG A 717 -11.36 10.03 11.64
C ARG A 717 -12.10 11.36 11.70
N TYR A 718 -13.06 11.52 10.80
CA TYR A 718 -13.82 12.76 10.63
C TYR A 718 -15.31 12.54 10.92
N ASP A 719 -15.86 11.38 10.51
CA ASP A 719 -17.29 11.08 10.61
C ASP A 719 -18.17 12.26 10.18
N ASN A 720 -17.88 12.84 9.01
CA ASN A 720 -18.58 14.02 8.48
C ASN A 720 -18.61 15.22 9.46
N GLY A 721 -17.55 15.40 10.25
CA GLY A 721 -17.40 16.50 11.23
C GLY A 721 -17.94 16.18 12.63
N ALA A 722 -18.45 14.96 12.87
CA ALA A 722 -18.94 14.57 14.18
C ALA A 722 -17.85 14.05 15.13
N PHE A 723 -16.70 13.64 14.59
CA PHE A 723 -15.57 13.15 15.40
C PHE A 723 -14.74 14.31 15.96
N PHE A 724 -14.12 14.12 17.14
CA PHE A 724 -13.33 15.17 17.79
C PHE A 724 -12.18 15.64 16.86
N PRO A 725 -11.95 16.97 16.71
CA PRO A 725 -12.43 18.09 17.52
C PRO A 725 -13.82 18.67 17.13
N LYS A 726 -14.54 18.02 16.21
CA LYS A 726 -15.86 18.42 15.69
C LYS A 726 -15.84 19.73 14.89
N SER A 727 -14.81 19.91 14.08
CA SER A 727 -14.71 21.04 13.15
C SER A 727 -14.77 20.56 11.70
N THR A 728 -15.35 21.39 10.83
CA THR A 728 -15.27 21.22 9.37
C THR A 728 -13.87 21.47 8.82
N ASP A 729 -12.97 22.05 9.62
CA ASP A 729 -11.58 22.33 9.24
C ASP A 729 -10.79 21.05 8.91
N ALA A 730 -11.23 19.92 9.46
CA ALA A 730 -10.68 18.59 9.19
C ALA A 730 -11.09 18.01 7.82
N ASN A 731 -11.97 18.68 7.07
CA ASN A 731 -12.44 18.13 5.79
C ASN A 731 -11.38 18.25 4.69
N TYR A 732 -11.45 17.38 3.67
CA TYR A 732 -10.53 17.36 2.52
C TYR A 732 -10.59 18.63 1.67
N THR A 733 -11.64 19.44 1.82
CA THR A 733 -11.82 20.73 1.13
C THR A 733 -10.96 21.85 1.71
N VAL A 734 -10.39 21.65 2.91
CA VAL A 734 -9.56 22.65 3.58
C VAL A 734 -8.10 22.41 3.22
N VAL A 735 -7.59 23.27 2.34
CA VAL A 735 -6.30 23.10 1.67
C VAL A 735 -5.24 24.11 2.12
N GLY A 736 -5.51 24.85 3.19
CA GLY A 736 -4.72 26.00 3.62
C GLY A 736 -5.26 27.30 3.02
N SER A 737 -4.65 28.43 3.39
CA SER A 737 -5.13 29.76 2.99
C SER A 737 -3.98 30.67 2.57
N GLY A 738 -4.29 31.68 1.75
CA GLY A 738 -3.30 32.66 1.29
C GLY A 738 -2.12 31.99 0.59
N ARG A 739 -0.90 32.18 1.13
CA ARG A 739 0.32 31.59 0.56
C ARG A 739 0.48 30.11 0.88
N GLY A 740 -0.26 29.58 1.85
CA GLY A 740 -0.25 28.17 2.26
C GLY A 740 -1.30 27.32 1.54
N GLU A 741 -2.05 27.89 0.59
CA GLU A 741 -3.01 27.12 -0.22
C GLU A 741 -2.29 25.98 -0.97
N GLY A 742 -2.79 24.74 -0.81
CA GLY A 742 -2.18 23.50 -1.28
C GLY A 742 -1.25 22.82 -0.27
N PHE A 743 -0.79 23.52 0.77
CA PHE A 743 0.18 23.02 1.76
C PHE A 743 -0.48 22.45 3.04
N ASN A 744 -1.80 22.28 3.01
CA ASN A 744 -2.56 21.54 4.02
C ASN A 744 -3.35 20.42 3.33
N VAL A 745 -3.17 19.18 3.78
CA VAL A 745 -3.78 18.00 3.19
C VAL A 745 -4.49 17.19 4.28
N ASN A 746 -5.82 17.19 4.25
CA ASN A 746 -6.64 16.38 5.15
C ASN A 746 -7.16 15.13 4.43
N ILE A 747 -7.01 13.96 5.06
CA ILE A 747 -7.57 12.68 4.63
C ILE A 747 -8.60 12.20 5.67
N PRO A 748 -9.87 12.63 5.54
CA PRO A 748 -10.89 12.45 6.57
C PRO A 748 -11.67 11.14 6.44
N TRP A 749 -11.42 10.17 7.34
CA TRP A 749 -12.19 8.93 7.38
C TRP A 749 -13.61 9.16 7.90
N ASN A 750 -14.61 8.89 7.05
CA ASN A 750 -16.03 9.00 7.41
C ASN A 750 -16.64 7.73 8.01
N ARG A 751 -15.78 6.77 8.40
CA ARG A 751 -16.20 5.51 9.00
C ARG A 751 -15.18 5.02 10.03
N LYS A 752 -15.69 4.40 11.09
CA LYS A 752 -14.91 3.57 12.02
C LYS A 752 -14.32 2.34 11.32
N GLY A 753 -13.30 1.76 11.94
CA GLY A 753 -12.77 0.45 11.55
C GLY A 753 -11.73 0.46 10.44
N MET A 754 -11.33 1.64 9.93
CA MET A 754 -10.18 1.77 9.03
C MET A 754 -8.95 1.10 9.65
N GLY A 755 -8.24 0.28 8.87
CA GLY A 755 -7.06 -0.45 9.31
C GLY A 755 -5.89 -0.25 8.35
N ASP A 756 -4.98 -1.23 8.35
CA ASP A 756 -3.77 -1.17 7.52
C ASP A 756 -4.07 -0.90 6.03
N PRO A 757 -5.01 -1.60 5.35
CA PRO A 757 -5.23 -1.40 3.92
C PRO A 757 -5.59 0.05 3.56
N GLU A 758 -6.45 0.69 4.35
CA GLU A 758 -6.87 2.07 4.10
C GLU A 758 -5.74 3.08 4.31
N TYR A 759 -4.94 2.90 5.36
CA TYR A 759 -3.78 3.79 5.59
C TYR A 759 -2.67 3.54 4.56
N VAL A 760 -2.41 2.29 4.17
CA VAL A 760 -1.48 1.97 3.08
C VAL A 760 -1.92 2.64 1.78
N ALA A 761 -3.22 2.59 1.45
CA ALA A 761 -3.76 3.30 0.31
C ALA A 761 -3.56 4.82 0.43
N ALA A 762 -3.84 5.43 1.59
CA ALA A 762 -3.57 6.86 1.81
C ALA A 762 -2.09 7.23 1.59
N PHE A 763 -1.17 6.40 2.10
CA PHE A 763 0.26 6.63 1.95
C PHE A 763 0.71 6.62 0.49
N HIS A 764 0.34 5.60 -0.27
CA HIS A 764 0.79 5.45 -1.66
C HIS A 764 0.04 6.37 -2.63
N GLN A 765 -1.24 6.66 -2.38
CA GLN A 765 -2.09 7.43 -3.30
C GLN A 765 -2.01 8.94 -3.06
N VAL A 766 -1.70 9.39 -1.83
CA VAL A 766 -1.74 10.82 -1.48
C VAL A 766 -0.45 11.26 -0.78
N ILE A 767 -0.10 10.66 0.36
CA ILE A 767 0.94 11.22 1.26
C ILE A 767 2.32 11.21 0.60
N LEU A 768 2.78 10.04 0.12
CA LEU A 768 4.10 9.91 -0.49
C LEU A 768 4.22 10.68 -1.80
N PRO A 769 3.26 10.62 -2.76
CA PRO A 769 3.34 11.44 -3.97
C PRO A 769 3.55 12.94 -3.65
N ILE A 770 2.73 13.50 -2.76
CA ILE A 770 2.84 14.91 -2.35
C ILE A 770 4.18 15.17 -1.64
N ALA A 771 4.58 14.29 -0.71
CA ALA A 771 5.80 14.46 0.05
C ALA A 771 7.07 14.43 -0.83
N TYR A 772 7.09 13.59 -1.86
CA TYR A 772 8.18 13.56 -2.83
C TYR A 772 8.19 14.80 -3.74
N GLU A 773 7.03 15.29 -4.18
CA GLU A 773 6.93 16.53 -4.96
C GLU A 773 7.33 17.77 -4.13
N PHE A 774 7.04 17.77 -2.83
CA PHE A 774 7.43 18.81 -1.87
C PHE A 774 8.94 18.79 -1.55
N ASP A 775 9.60 17.63 -1.61
CA ASP A 775 11.03 17.44 -1.27
C ASP A 775 11.43 18.08 0.08
N PRO A 776 10.92 17.58 1.22
CA PRO A 776 11.19 18.17 2.53
C PRO A 776 12.66 18.05 2.94
N GLU A 777 13.11 18.96 3.80
CA GLU A 777 14.46 18.93 4.39
C GLU A 777 14.48 18.28 5.78
N LEU A 778 13.30 18.14 6.39
CA LEU A 778 13.02 17.47 7.66
C LEU A 778 11.60 16.91 7.62
N VAL A 779 11.42 15.68 8.10
CA VAL A 779 10.10 15.09 8.33
C VAL A 779 9.87 14.97 9.83
N LEU A 780 8.78 15.57 10.30
CA LEU A 780 8.27 15.41 11.66
C LEU A 780 7.00 14.58 11.59
N VAL A 781 6.88 13.61 12.49
CA VAL A 781 5.67 12.80 12.60
C VAL A 781 4.98 13.11 13.92
N SER A 782 3.76 13.63 13.82
CA SER A 782 2.80 13.69 14.93
C SER A 782 2.24 12.29 15.12
N ALA A 783 2.91 11.53 15.99
CA ALA A 783 2.73 10.09 16.10
C ALA A 783 1.71 9.72 17.17
N GLY A 784 0.43 9.88 16.85
CA GLY A 784 -0.68 9.35 17.62
C GLY A 784 -0.91 7.87 17.33
N PHE A 785 -1.00 7.05 18.39
CA PHE A 785 -1.29 5.61 18.25
C PHE A 785 -2.72 5.28 18.69
N ASP A 786 -3.63 6.25 18.64
CA ASP A 786 -5.06 6.07 18.93
C ASP A 786 -5.86 5.58 17.74
N ALA A 787 -5.31 5.60 16.52
CA ALA A 787 -5.85 4.82 15.40
C ALA A 787 -5.53 3.31 15.51
N ALA A 788 -4.70 2.93 16.48
CA ALA A 788 -4.23 1.55 16.62
C ALA A 788 -5.33 0.60 17.08
N ILE A 789 -5.19 -0.67 16.70
CA ILE A 789 -6.05 -1.75 17.16
C ILE A 789 -6.10 -1.81 18.69
N GLY A 790 -7.32 -1.83 19.24
CA GLY A 790 -7.57 -1.90 20.67
C GLY A 790 -7.52 -0.57 21.41
N ASP A 791 -7.32 0.56 20.72
CA ASP A 791 -7.45 1.87 21.34
C ASP A 791 -8.91 2.18 21.75
N PRO A 792 -9.15 2.74 22.94
CA PRO A 792 -10.50 3.02 23.41
C PRO A 792 -11.17 4.22 22.75
N LEU A 793 -10.44 5.13 22.11
CA LEU A 793 -10.98 6.39 21.58
C LEU A 793 -11.10 6.42 20.06
N GLY A 794 -10.09 5.92 19.32
CA GLY A 794 -10.08 6.08 17.86
C GLY A 794 -11.07 5.22 17.09
N GLY A 795 -11.25 3.96 17.50
CA GLY A 795 -12.16 3.03 16.81
C GLY A 795 -11.68 2.57 15.42
N CYS A 796 -10.39 2.75 15.12
CA CYS A 796 -9.69 2.20 13.97
C CYS A 796 -8.99 0.86 14.35
N ARG A 797 -8.31 0.24 13.38
CA ARG A 797 -7.71 -1.09 13.50
C ARG A 797 -6.29 -1.15 12.94
N VAL A 798 -5.55 -0.04 12.99
CA VAL A 798 -4.17 0.02 12.50
C VAL A 798 -3.27 -0.85 13.39
N THR A 799 -2.51 -1.74 12.79
CA THR A 799 -1.63 -2.65 13.53
C THR A 799 -0.31 -1.96 13.89
N PRO A 800 0.39 -2.39 14.97
CA PRO A 800 1.73 -1.88 15.27
C PRO A 800 2.69 -1.95 14.07
N GLU A 801 2.60 -3.02 13.30
CA GLU A 801 3.41 -3.29 12.12
C GLU A 801 3.29 -2.16 11.10
N ALA A 802 2.06 -1.73 10.81
CA ALA A 802 1.78 -0.67 9.86
C ALA A 802 2.49 0.65 10.21
N TYR A 803 2.54 1.04 11.48
CA TYR A 803 3.29 2.22 11.92
C TYR A 803 4.80 2.11 11.65
N GLY A 804 5.36 0.90 11.75
CA GLY A 804 6.73 0.63 11.31
C GLY A 804 6.92 0.87 9.81
N HIS A 805 6.00 0.37 8.98
CA HIS A 805 6.02 0.56 7.52
C HIS A 805 5.87 2.04 7.13
N PHE A 806 4.95 2.78 7.76
CA PHE A 806 4.78 4.22 7.55
C PHE A 806 6.06 4.98 7.86
N THR A 807 6.70 4.65 8.98
CA THR A 807 7.99 5.23 9.39
C THR A 807 9.08 4.93 8.37
N HIS A 808 9.15 3.69 7.87
CA HIS A 808 10.12 3.28 6.85
C HIS A 808 9.93 4.04 5.54
N TRP A 809 8.70 4.16 5.04
CA TRP A 809 8.44 4.87 3.79
C TRP A 809 8.80 6.36 3.87
N LEU A 810 8.55 7.01 5.00
CA LEU A 810 8.97 8.39 5.22
C LEU A 810 10.50 8.54 5.33
N SER A 811 11.23 7.49 5.70
CA SER A 811 12.69 7.52 5.84
C SER A 811 13.47 7.66 4.52
N ALA A 812 12.81 7.49 3.37
CA ALA A 812 13.40 7.78 2.07
C ALA A 812 13.50 9.30 1.79
N LEU A 813 12.69 10.11 2.48
CA LEU A 813 12.65 11.56 2.30
C LEU A 813 13.72 12.27 3.15
N ALA A 814 14.00 13.53 2.83
CA ALA A 814 14.83 14.42 3.66
C ALA A 814 16.24 13.88 4.00
N GLY A 815 16.81 13.00 3.17
CA GLY A 815 18.10 12.35 3.49
C GLY A 815 18.03 11.42 4.71
N GLY A 816 16.83 10.91 5.01
CA GLY A 816 16.55 10.11 6.21
C GLY A 816 16.37 10.91 7.48
N ARG A 817 16.23 12.25 7.44
CA ARG A 817 15.96 13.07 8.63
C ARG A 817 14.49 13.01 9.02
N VAL A 818 14.15 11.97 9.78
CA VAL A 818 12.80 11.71 10.31
C VAL A 818 12.83 11.74 11.84
N VAL A 819 11.91 12.49 12.44
CA VAL A 819 11.69 12.54 13.89
C VAL A 819 10.25 12.14 14.20
N VAL A 820 10.08 11.09 15.01
CA VAL A 820 8.77 10.56 15.40
C VAL A 820 8.44 11.01 16.82
N CYS A 821 7.37 11.80 16.99
CA CYS A 821 6.98 12.42 18.25
C CYS A 821 5.64 11.89 18.75
N LEU A 822 5.59 11.33 19.96
CA LEU A 822 4.35 10.81 20.53
C LEU A 822 3.28 11.92 20.70
N GLU A 823 2.08 11.68 20.16
CA GLU A 823 0.88 12.50 20.37
C GLU A 823 -0.18 11.69 21.17
N GLY A 824 -1.30 11.29 20.57
CA GLY A 824 -2.35 10.47 21.16
C GLY A 824 -2.01 8.97 21.29
N GLY A 825 -3.04 8.16 21.55
CA GLY A 825 -2.93 6.72 21.81
C GLY A 825 -2.99 6.38 23.29
N TYR A 826 -4.01 5.61 23.68
CA TYR A 826 -4.48 5.50 25.05
C TYR A 826 -4.58 4.05 25.54
N ASN A 827 -4.48 3.08 24.64
CA ASN A 827 -4.15 1.71 25.01
C ASN A 827 -2.62 1.55 25.19
N VAL A 828 -2.16 1.50 26.45
CA VAL A 828 -0.73 1.42 26.80
C VAL A 828 0.00 0.23 26.16
N ASN A 829 -0.69 -0.86 25.82
CA ASN A 829 -0.08 -1.98 25.10
C ASN A 829 0.09 -1.65 23.62
N SER A 830 -0.98 -1.20 22.95
CA SER A 830 -0.97 -0.85 21.52
C SER A 830 0.09 0.20 21.22
N ILE A 831 0.12 1.31 21.98
CA ILE A 831 1.09 2.38 21.78
C ILE A 831 2.54 1.91 21.98
N SER A 832 2.77 1.00 22.95
CA SER A 832 4.11 0.50 23.24
C SER A 832 4.64 -0.39 22.13
N HIS A 833 3.78 -1.19 21.50
CA HIS A 833 4.15 -2.00 20.34
C HIS A 833 4.34 -1.14 19.08
N ALA A 834 3.44 -0.19 18.83
CA ALA A 834 3.53 0.70 17.67
C ALA A 834 4.79 1.57 17.71
N MET A 835 5.09 2.18 18.87
CA MET A 835 6.34 2.95 19.05
C MET A 835 7.59 2.08 18.91
N ALA A 836 7.54 0.81 19.35
CA ALA A 836 8.64 -0.13 19.13
C ALA A 836 8.84 -0.44 17.63
N MET A 837 7.77 -0.57 16.84
CA MET A 837 7.87 -0.76 15.39
C MET A 837 8.43 0.48 14.68
N CYS A 838 8.04 1.70 15.09
CA CYS A 838 8.67 2.93 14.62
C CYS A 838 10.17 2.95 14.92
N ALA A 839 10.57 2.64 16.15
CA ALA A 839 11.98 2.58 16.55
C ALA A 839 12.78 1.55 15.75
N LYS A 840 12.20 0.36 15.48
CA LYS A 840 12.79 -0.66 14.61
C LYS A 840 13.00 -0.16 13.19
N ALA A 841 12.01 0.52 12.60
CA ALA A 841 12.13 1.11 11.27
C ALA A 841 13.26 2.15 11.21
N LEU A 842 13.35 3.05 12.19
CA LEU A 842 14.44 4.05 12.27
C LEU A 842 15.82 3.39 12.47
N LEU A 843 15.88 2.28 13.20
CA LEU A 843 17.07 1.45 13.36
C LEU A 843 17.40 0.61 12.11
N GLY A 844 16.53 0.61 11.10
CA GLY A 844 16.59 -0.18 9.87
C GLY A 844 16.51 -1.69 10.10
N ASP A 845 15.81 -2.11 11.14
CA ASP A 845 15.51 -3.51 11.39
C ASP A 845 14.42 -4.03 10.45
N PRO A 846 14.40 -5.34 10.15
CA PRO A 846 13.30 -5.99 9.46
C PRO A 846 11.97 -5.74 10.15
N LEU A 847 10.98 -5.33 9.36
CA LEU A 847 9.61 -5.14 9.81
C LEU A 847 8.80 -6.42 9.58
N PRO A 848 7.87 -6.77 10.48
CA PRO A 848 6.92 -7.84 10.22
C PRO A 848 6.06 -7.54 9.00
N VAL A 849 5.51 -8.59 8.40
CA VAL A 849 4.53 -8.46 7.32
C VAL A 849 3.27 -7.76 7.83
N LEU A 850 2.67 -6.93 6.97
CA LEU A 850 1.34 -6.35 7.24
C LEU A 850 0.32 -7.49 7.39
N VAL A 851 -0.66 -7.34 8.28
CA VAL A 851 -1.66 -8.40 8.48
C VAL A 851 -2.77 -8.24 7.44
N PRO A 852 -3.08 -9.25 6.62
CA PRO A 852 -4.23 -9.17 5.74
C PRO A 852 -5.49 -8.96 6.57
N GLY A 853 -6.25 -7.91 6.27
CA GLY A 853 -7.48 -7.61 6.98
C GLY A 853 -8.40 -8.85 7.02
N GLY A 854 -8.63 -9.36 8.23
CA GLY A 854 -9.44 -10.54 8.50
C GLY A 854 -9.51 -10.71 10.01
N GLY A 855 -10.71 -10.55 10.57
CA GLY A 855 -10.92 -10.41 12.01
C GLY A 855 -10.31 -11.52 12.86
N VAL A 856 -10.01 -11.16 14.11
CA VAL A 856 -9.85 -12.10 15.20
C VAL A 856 -11.20 -12.81 15.40
N GLY A 857 -11.41 -13.89 14.67
CA GLY A 857 -12.65 -14.67 14.73
C GLY A 857 -12.79 -15.67 13.58
N GLY A 858 -12.48 -16.93 13.87
CA GLY A 858 -12.95 -18.08 13.08
C GLY A 858 -11.98 -18.58 12.02
N ALA A 859 -11.47 -19.78 12.23
CA ALA A 859 -10.70 -20.55 11.25
C ALA A 859 -11.50 -20.78 9.95
N ARG A 860 -10.93 -20.41 8.81
CA ARG A 860 -11.10 -21.14 7.55
C ARG A 860 -9.76 -21.27 6.85
N SER A 861 -9.19 -22.47 6.98
CA SER A 861 -8.21 -22.99 6.03
C SER A 861 -8.96 -23.40 4.75
N SER A 862 -9.00 -22.52 3.77
CA SER A 862 -9.23 -22.88 2.36
C SER A 862 -8.50 -21.86 1.49
N HIS A 863 -7.96 -22.30 0.36
CA HIS A 863 -7.09 -21.56 -0.57
C HIS A 863 -7.77 -20.39 -1.33
N THR A 864 -8.62 -19.62 -0.66
CA THR A 864 -9.26 -18.39 -1.14
C THR A 864 -9.57 -17.43 0.03
N ALA A 865 -8.65 -17.33 1.01
CA ALA A 865 -8.73 -16.29 2.04
C ALA A 865 -8.34 -14.94 1.42
N GLY A 866 -9.28 -14.28 0.75
CA GLY A 866 -9.07 -12.96 0.18
C GLY A 866 -8.66 -11.98 1.27
N THR A 867 -7.51 -11.33 1.10
CA THR A 867 -7.10 -10.16 1.89
C THR A 867 -8.24 -9.13 1.85
N ALA A 868 -8.71 -8.60 3.00
CA ALA A 868 -9.64 -7.47 2.94
C ALA A 868 -8.86 -6.27 2.38
N GLY A 869 -9.22 -5.82 1.17
CA GLY A 869 -8.71 -4.57 0.60
C GLY A 869 -9.38 -3.36 1.26
N PRO A 870 -9.01 -2.14 0.84
CA PRO A 870 -9.62 -0.93 1.37
C PRO A 870 -11.15 -0.96 1.19
N ASN A 871 -11.89 -0.52 2.20
CA ASN A 871 -13.34 -0.43 2.11
C ASN A 871 -13.81 0.73 1.20
N ALA A 872 -15.07 0.70 0.77
CA ALA A 872 -15.63 1.68 -0.17
C ALA A 872 -15.58 3.14 0.34
N SER A 873 -15.77 3.37 1.65
CA SER A 873 -15.70 4.72 2.24
C SER A 873 -14.29 5.30 2.19
N CYS A 874 -13.26 4.44 2.28
CA CYS A 874 -11.87 4.84 2.02
C CYS A 874 -11.70 5.31 0.57
N PHE A 875 -12.16 4.54 -0.41
CA PHE A 875 -12.05 4.94 -1.82
C PHE A 875 -12.80 6.23 -2.14
N GLU A 876 -13.98 6.45 -1.56
CA GLU A 876 -14.68 7.72 -1.67
C GLU A 876 -13.84 8.88 -1.09
N THR A 877 -13.33 8.71 0.13
CA THR A 877 -12.47 9.70 0.79
C THR A 877 -11.25 10.03 -0.07
N LEU A 878 -10.51 9.01 -0.54
CA LEU A 878 -9.31 9.20 -1.34
C LEU A 878 -9.60 9.88 -2.68
N ARG A 879 -10.69 9.52 -3.37
CA ARG A 879 -11.10 10.20 -4.61
C ARG A 879 -11.44 11.68 -4.37
N ASN A 880 -12.11 11.99 -3.27
CA ASN A 880 -12.41 13.37 -2.89
C ASN A 880 -11.14 14.18 -2.63
N VAL A 881 -10.21 13.61 -1.86
CA VAL A 881 -8.89 14.21 -1.59
C VAL A 881 -8.12 14.42 -2.90
N LEU A 882 -8.01 13.40 -3.75
CA LEU A 882 -7.32 13.48 -5.04
C LEU A 882 -7.92 14.56 -5.93
N THR A 883 -9.25 14.64 -6.02
CA THR A 883 -9.97 15.65 -6.83
C THR A 883 -9.60 17.07 -6.42
N VAL A 884 -9.45 17.32 -5.12
CA VAL A 884 -9.09 18.63 -4.58
C VAL A 884 -7.58 18.89 -4.73
N GLN A 885 -6.75 17.93 -4.33
CA GLN A 885 -5.31 18.10 -4.19
C GLN A 885 -4.55 18.08 -5.53
N GLN A 886 -5.08 17.43 -6.57
CA GLN A 886 -4.45 17.41 -7.91
C GLN A 886 -4.29 18.82 -8.53
N LYS A 887 -5.02 19.82 -8.03
CA LYS A 887 -4.88 21.22 -8.43
C LYS A 887 -3.54 21.82 -8.02
N TYR A 888 -2.95 21.31 -6.93
CA TYR A 888 -1.73 21.82 -6.31
C TYR A 888 -0.54 20.88 -6.55
N TRP A 889 -0.80 19.57 -6.64
CA TRP A 889 0.22 18.53 -6.73
C TRP A 889 0.06 17.71 -8.00
N ARG A 890 1.00 17.86 -8.93
CA ARG A 890 0.93 17.22 -10.25
C ARG A 890 1.19 15.72 -10.19
N SER A 891 1.77 15.23 -9.11
CA SER A 891 1.95 13.80 -8.85
C SER A 891 0.64 13.01 -8.70
N LEU A 892 -0.52 13.67 -8.56
CA LEU A 892 -1.82 13.05 -8.24
C LEU A 892 -2.74 12.84 -9.47
N ALA A 893 -2.19 12.85 -10.68
CA ALA A 893 -2.96 12.89 -11.94
C ALA A 893 -3.72 11.59 -12.32
N PHE A 894 -3.87 10.62 -11.41
CA PHE A 894 -4.39 9.27 -11.68
C PHE A 894 -5.87 9.09 -11.32
N ASN A 895 -6.54 10.10 -10.75
CA ASN A 895 -7.96 10.03 -10.39
C ASN A 895 -8.86 10.23 -11.62
N LYS A 896 -8.92 9.22 -12.49
CA LYS A 896 -9.73 9.20 -13.72
C LYS A 896 -10.78 8.08 -13.67
N LYS A 897 -11.86 8.24 -14.44
CA LYS A 897 -12.83 7.16 -14.68
C LYS A 897 -12.27 6.21 -15.74
N LEU A 898 -12.39 4.91 -15.51
CA LEU A 898 -11.95 3.84 -16.42
C LEU A 898 -13.17 3.16 -17.09
N PRO A 899 -13.04 2.61 -18.30
CA PRO A 899 -14.17 1.97 -18.97
C PRO A 899 -14.59 0.68 -18.24
N ARG A 900 -15.90 0.42 -18.17
CA ARG A 900 -16.48 -0.77 -17.54
C ARG A 900 -16.34 -2.04 -18.39
N THR A 901 -16.44 -1.91 -19.70
CA THR A 901 -16.24 -3.02 -20.64
C THR A 901 -14.76 -3.38 -20.73
N GLN A 902 -14.47 -4.69 -20.76
CA GLN A 902 -13.12 -5.18 -21.06
C GLN A 902 -12.69 -4.69 -22.45
N LEU A 903 -11.37 -4.54 -22.61
CA LEU A 903 -10.67 -4.00 -23.76
C LEU A 903 -11.38 -4.29 -25.10
N PRO A 904 -11.63 -3.28 -25.95
CA PRO A 904 -12.02 -3.53 -27.33
C PRO A 904 -10.89 -4.31 -28.05
N PRO A 905 -11.21 -5.08 -29.12
CA PRO A 905 -10.17 -5.76 -29.89
C PRO A 905 -9.11 -4.78 -30.38
N PRO A 906 -7.84 -5.20 -30.49
CA PRO A 906 -6.75 -4.32 -30.92
C PRO A 906 -7.10 -3.69 -32.26
N VAL A 907 -6.94 -2.37 -32.35
CA VAL A 907 -7.06 -1.66 -33.62
C VAL A 907 -5.85 -2.06 -34.46
N ALA A 908 -6.02 -3.07 -35.32
CA ALA A 908 -5.03 -3.37 -36.34
C ALA A 908 -4.81 -2.10 -37.15
N GLY A 909 -3.56 -1.76 -37.45
CA GLY A 909 -3.16 -0.61 -38.27
C GLY A 909 -3.86 -0.61 -39.62
N GLY A 910 -5.11 -0.16 -39.65
CA GLY A 910 -5.86 0.23 -40.81
C GLY A 910 -5.52 1.68 -41.09
N ASP A 911 -5.17 1.93 -42.33
CA ASP A 911 -4.79 3.19 -42.94
C ASP A 911 -5.39 4.44 -42.26
N VAL A 912 -4.62 5.08 -41.38
CA VAL A 912 -4.98 6.35 -40.71
C VAL A 912 -4.82 7.54 -41.68
N SER A 913 -4.67 7.31 -42.99
CA SER A 913 -4.60 8.38 -43.99
C SER A 913 -5.95 8.82 -44.57
N GLY A 914 -7.06 8.14 -44.24
CA GLY A 914 -8.40 8.49 -44.75
C GLY A 914 -9.21 9.42 -43.83
N GLU A 915 -9.40 9.05 -42.56
CA GLU A 915 -10.33 9.77 -41.67
C GLU A 915 -9.69 10.97 -40.95
N LEU A 916 -8.37 11.02 -40.85
CA LEU A 916 -7.65 12.21 -40.35
C LEU A 916 -7.45 13.28 -41.45
N ALA A 917 -7.50 12.88 -42.73
CA ALA A 917 -7.38 13.80 -43.87
C ALA A 917 -8.64 14.68 -44.02
N GLU A 918 -9.84 14.15 -43.74
CA GLU A 918 -11.08 14.95 -43.74
C GLU A 918 -11.16 15.89 -42.52
N ALA A 919 -10.50 15.57 -41.41
CA ALA A 919 -10.44 16.45 -40.23
C ALA A 919 -9.37 17.56 -40.34
N LEU A 920 -8.40 17.43 -41.24
CA LEU A 920 -7.32 18.39 -41.46
C LEU A 920 -7.59 19.37 -42.62
N ASP A 921 -8.64 19.18 -43.41
CA ASP A 921 -8.99 20.06 -44.54
C ASP A 921 -9.73 21.36 -44.12
N HIS A 922 -9.93 21.57 -42.81
CA HIS A 922 -10.51 22.79 -42.25
C HIS A 922 -9.55 23.66 -41.42
N ILE A 923 -8.24 23.40 -41.49
CA ILE A 923 -7.23 24.26 -40.87
C ILE A 923 -6.31 24.82 -41.96
N THR A 924 -6.80 25.83 -42.68
CA THR A 924 -5.96 26.64 -43.55
C THR A 924 -5.22 27.68 -42.71
N LEU A 925 -3.93 27.45 -42.46
CA LEU A 925 -2.99 28.48 -42.03
C LEU A 925 -2.36 29.14 -43.26
N GLY A 926 -2.77 30.39 -43.55
CA GLY A 926 -2.12 31.25 -44.53
C GLY A 926 -1.11 32.19 -43.86
N GLN A 927 0.12 32.22 -44.40
CA GLN A 927 1.26 33.01 -43.96
C GLN A 927 1.21 34.49 -44.42
N ASP A 928 1.61 35.37 -43.49
CA ASP A 928 2.35 36.66 -43.54
C ASP A 928 2.15 37.77 -44.62
N GLU A 929 1.82 38.96 -44.06
CA GLU A 929 2.31 40.36 -44.33
C GLU A 929 2.01 41.09 -45.66
N PRO A 930 2.09 42.45 -45.78
CA PRO A 930 1.82 43.57 -44.86
C PRO A 930 0.82 44.61 -45.46
N GLY A 931 0.18 45.47 -44.63
CA GLY A 931 -0.16 46.84 -45.06
C GLY A 931 -1.56 47.43 -44.76
N SER A 932 -1.52 48.58 -44.09
CA SER A 932 -2.34 49.79 -44.33
C SER A 932 -3.87 49.79 -44.10
N SER A 933 -4.24 50.50 -43.03
CA SER A 933 -5.23 51.60 -42.98
C SER A 933 -6.73 51.32 -42.76
N LYS A 934 -7.22 52.06 -41.75
CA LYS A 934 -8.49 52.83 -41.66
C LYS A 934 -9.78 52.13 -41.17
N GLN A 935 -10.25 52.76 -40.08
CA GLN A 935 -11.61 53.25 -39.80
C GLN A 935 -12.62 52.34 -39.07
N SER A 936 -12.79 52.71 -37.79
CA SER A 936 -14.03 52.77 -36.99
C SER A 936 -15.32 53.05 -37.77
N PRO A 937 -16.51 52.63 -37.30
CA PRO A 937 -17.27 53.36 -36.25
C PRO A 937 -17.90 52.43 -35.18
N SER A 938 -17.82 52.73 -33.88
CA SER A 938 -18.72 53.61 -33.09
C SER A 938 -20.17 53.12 -32.96
N SER A 939 -20.59 52.81 -31.73
CA SER A 939 -21.70 53.45 -30.99
C SER A 939 -22.13 52.54 -29.82
N THR A 940 -21.79 52.85 -28.56
CA THR A 940 -22.66 53.47 -27.52
C THR A 940 -23.94 52.67 -27.22
N ARG A 941 -24.39 52.43 -25.98
CA ARG A 941 -24.28 53.21 -24.73
C ARG A 941 -24.89 52.40 -23.55
N THR A 942 -24.21 52.43 -22.40
CA THR A 942 -24.67 52.74 -21.02
C THR A 942 -26.00 52.22 -20.45
N SER A 943 -25.93 51.69 -19.21
CA SER A 943 -26.50 52.23 -17.93
C SER A 943 -26.77 51.07 -16.94
N THR A 944 -25.99 50.89 -15.87
CA THR A 944 -25.98 51.52 -14.51
C THR A 944 -27.07 51.04 -13.54
N ASP A 945 -26.56 50.43 -12.46
CA ASP A 945 -26.87 50.62 -11.03
C ASP A 945 -28.20 50.18 -10.39
N GLY A 946 -28.06 49.58 -9.21
CA GLY A 946 -29.07 49.63 -8.14
C GLY A 946 -29.01 48.52 -7.09
N ALA A 947 -28.37 48.79 -5.95
CA ALA A 947 -28.40 47.98 -4.73
C ALA A 947 -29.61 48.32 -3.83
N ASN A 948 -30.13 47.37 -3.03
CA ASN A 948 -30.24 47.49 -1.54
C ASN A 948 -30.99 46.33 -0.83
N SER A 949 -30.62 46.20 0.44
CA SER A 949 -30.96 45.32 1.57
C SER A 949 -32.43 45.15 2.01
N SER A 950 -32.78 44.05 2.71
CA SER A 950 -32.99 43.99 4.19
C SER A 950 -33.86 42.81 4.74
N THR A 951 -33.36 42.19 5.82
CA THR A 951 -33.99 41.66 7.09
C THR A 951 -35.14 40.61 7.17
N ALA A 952 -34.77 39.45 7.76
CA ALA A 952 -35.31 38.70 8.93
C ALA A 952 -36.82 38.42 9.18
N SER A 953 -37.18 37.13 9.41
CA SER A 953 -37.63 36.54 10.71
C SER A 953 -38.43 35.22 10.56
N SER A 954 -38.48 34.46 11.66
CA SER A 954 -38.75 33.03 11.87
C SER A 954 -40.23 32.57 11.99
N SER A 955 -40.51 31.29 11.69
CA SER A 955 -41.05 30.21 12.59
C SER A 955 -42.18 29.31 12.04
N SER A 956 -41.94 27.99 12.14
CA SER A 956 -42.83 26.85 12.46
C SER A 956 -43.96 26.37 11.53
N ALA A 957 -43.91 25.06 11.21
CA ALA A 957 -44.90 24.01 11.51
C ALA A 957 -45.18 23.05 10.33
N SER A 958 -45.07 21.76 10.66
CA SER A 958 -45.16 20.57 9.81
C SER A 958 -46.58 20.26 9.28
N SER A 959 -46.66 19.87 8.02
CA SER A 959 -47.69 18.95 7.51
C SER A 959 -47.12 18.13 6.35
N GLN A 960 -46.51 16.98 6.64
CA GLN A 960 -46.13 16.04 5.58
C GLN A 960 -47.36 15.24 5.14
N LYS A 961 -47.69 15.33 3.85
CA LYS A 961 -48.64 14.42 3.19
C LYS A 961 -48.02 13.02 3.07
N PRO A 962 -48.83 11.94 3.08
CA PRO A 962 -48.30 10.61 2.79
C PRO A 962 -47.84 10.55 1.33
N ALA A 963 -46.62 10.04 1.11
CA ALA A 963 -46.04 9.87 -0.23
C ALA A 963 -46.92 8.93 -1.08
N GLN A 964 -47.20 9.32 -2.33
CA GLN A 964 -48.13 8.58 -3.20
C GLN A 964 -47.39 7.61 -4.13
N THR A 965 -46.06 7.71 -4.24
CA THR A 965 -45.25 6.84 -5.08
C THR A 965 -43.98 6.36 -4.36
N LEU A 966 -43.43 5.22 -4.80
CA LEU A 966 -42.18 4.66 -4.27
C LEU A 966 -41.01 5.64 -4.48
N THR A 967 -40.98 6.36 -5.60
CA THR A 967 -39.95 7.37 -5.88
C THR A 967 -39.98 8.50 -4.86
N GLU A 968 -41.15 9.03 -4.55
CA GLU A 968 -41.32 10.07 -3.53
C GLU A 968 -40.97 9.57 -2.12
N PHE A 969 -41.26 8.30 -1.81
CA PHE A 969 -40.88 7.68 -0.55
C PHE A 969 -39.36 7.48 -0.45
N LEU A 970 -38.70 7.03 -1.52
CA LEU A 970 -37.24 6.87 -1.57
C LEU A 970 -36.51 8.22 -1.50
N GLU A 971 -37.03 9.27 -2.15
CA GLU A 971 -36.50 10.62 -2.05
C GLU A 971 -36.69 11.21 -0.64
N ALA A 972 -37.86 11.01 -0.03
CA ALA A 972 -38.13 11.49 1.33
C ALA A 972 -37.36 10.74 2.43
N ASN A 973 -36.79 9.57 2.11
CA ASN A 973 -36.03 8.74 3.04
C ASN A 973 -34.61 8.42 2.53
N LEU A 974 -34.09 9.25 1.62
CA LEU A 974 -32.77 9.07 1.01
C LEU A 974 -31.64 9.07 2.06
N GLU A 975 -31.78 9.88 3.12
CA GLU A 975 -30.88 9.91 4.27
C GLU A 975 -30.86 8.56 5.02
N ALA A 976 -32.02 7.93 5.25
CA ALA A 976 -32.10 6.62 5.90
C ALA A 976 -31.55 5.48 5.03
N LEU A 977 -31.65 5.60 3.69
CA LEU A 977 -31.02 4.69 2.73
C LEU A 977 -29.50 4.84 2.68
N GLN A 978 -28.98 6.07 2.80
CA GLN A 978 -27.54 6.37 2.83
C GLN A 978 -26.89 5.98 4.17
N ASN A 979 -27.66 6.01 5.26
CA ASN A 979 -27.23 5.60 6.59
C ASN A 979 -27.36 4.08 6.85
N GLU A 980 -27.74 3.28 5.84
CA GLU A 980 -28.03 1.83 5.96
C GLU A 980 -29.14 1.47 6.97
N GLU A 981 -29.95 2.45 7.39
CA GLU A 981 -31.12 2.22 8.25
C GLU A 981 -32.31 1.65 7.44
N MET A 982 -32.25 1.77 6.11
CA MET A 982 -33.07 1.07 5.14
C MET A 982 -32.21 0.58 3.97
N PHE A 983 -32.63 -0.50 3.31
CA PHE A 983 -32.01 -1.00 2.08
C PHE A 983 -33.05 -1.07 0.96
N ALA A 984 -32.68 -0.60 -0.23
CA ALA A 984 -33.47 -0.76 -1.44
C ALA A 984 -32.82 -1.83 -2.32
N VAL A 985 -33.57 -2.87 -2.66
CA VAL A 985 -33.14 -3.90 -3.60
C VAL A 985 -33.93 -3.72 -4.90
N ILE A 986 -33.24 -3.65 -6.04
CA ILE A 986 -33.88 -3.64 -7.36
C ILE A 986 -34.00 -5.10 -7.82
N PRO A 987 -35.21 -5.69 -7.88
CA PRO A 987 -35.38 -7.06 -8.32
C PRO A 987 -35.06 -7.20 -9.81
N LEU A 988 -34.53 -8.35 -10.22
CA LEU A 988 -34.37 -8.70 -11.62
C LEU A 988 -35.74 -8.78 -12.29
N LYS A 989 -35.93 -8.02 -13.37
CA LYS A 989 -37.10 -8.14 -14.24
C LYS A 989 -37.05 -9.43 -15.07
N ASN A 990 -35.86 -9.85 -15.50
CA ASN A 990 -35.65 -11.02 -16.34
C ASN A 990 -34.75 -12.04 -15.62
N CYS A 991 -35.32 -13.18 -15.24
CA CYS A 991 -34.58 -14.30 -14.65
C CYS A 991 -34.76 -15.55 -15.53
N PRO A 992 -33.68 -16.24 -15.95
CA PRO A 992 -33.76 -17.41 -16.83
C PRO A 992 -34.51 -18.60 -16.21
N HIS A 993 -34.71 -18.58 -14.89
CA HIS A 993 -35.45 -19.62 -14.17
C HIS A 993 -36.98 -19.39 -14.14
N LEU A 994 -37.47 -18.21 -14.56
CA LEU A 994 -38.92 -17.95 -14.64
C LEU A 994 -39.63 -18.90 -15.61
N ARG A 995 -38.93 -19.40 -16.64
CA ARG A 995 -39.45 -20.39 -17.60
C ARG A 995 -39.77 -21.75 -16.98
N LEU A 996 -39.30 -22.02 -15.76
CA LEU A 996 -39.60 -23.26 -15.03
C LEU A 996 -40.97 -23.20 -14.35
N LEU A 997 -41.55 -22.00 -14.20
CA LEU A 997 -42.89 -21.84 -13.65
C LEU A 997 -43.94 -22.25 -14.68
N GLN A 998 -44.96 -22.96 -14.20
CA GLN A 998 -46.15 -23.31 -14.97
C GLN A 998 -47.36 -22.73 -14.25
N PRO A 999 -47.73 -21.45 -14.51
CA PRO A 999 -48.82 -20.77 -13.79
C PRO A 999 -50.16 -21.52 -13.83
N ASP A 1000 -50.43 -22.25 -14.92
CA ASP A 1000 -51.65 -23.07 -15.07
C ASP A 1000 -51.72 -24.26 -14.10
N THR A 1001 -50.59 -24.61 -13.48
CA THR A 1001 -50.47 -25.68 -12.46
C THR A 1001 -50.34 -25.12 -11.04
N ALA A 1002 -50.52 -23.81 -10.85
CA ALA A 1002 -50.51 -23.18 -9.54
C ALA A 1002 -51.65 -23.71 -8.65
N PRO A 1003 -51.43 -23.87 -7.34
CA PRO A 1003 -52.48 -24.27 -6.41
C PRO A 1003 -53.62 -23.25 -6.39
N THR A 1004 -54.86 -23.72 -6.15
CA THR A 1004 -56.04 -22.84 -6.09
C THR A 1004 -56.08 -21.94 -4.86
N ALA A 1005 -55.29 -22.27 -3.83
CA ALA A 1005 -55.08 -21.46 -2.61
C ALA A 1005 -53.72 -21.80 -1.98
N ILE A 1006 -53.12 -20.82 -1.27
CA ILE A 1006 -51.90 -21.00 -0.47
C ILE A 1006 -52.21 -20.55 0.96
N ASP A 1007 -52.01 -21.42 1.95
CA ASP A 1007 -52.16 -21.05 3.38
C ASP A 1007 -50.82 -20.53 3.91
N THR A 1008 -50.77 -19.23 4.19
CA THR A 1008 -49.56 -18.53 4.67
C THR A 1008 -49.16 -18.89 6.10
N ARG A 1009 -50.01 -19.63 6.82
CA ARG A 1009 -49.72 -20.13 8.18
C ARG A 1009 -49.14 -21.54 8.18
N THR A 1010 -48.90 -22.12 7.01
CA THR A 1010 -48.27 -23.44 6.90
C THR A 1010 -46.88 -23.40 7.56
N PRO A 1011 -46.61 -24.25 8.57
CA PRO A 1011 -45.30 -24.30 9.21
C PRO A 1011 -44.26 -24.92 8.28
N CYS A 1012 -42.98 -24.70 8.57
CA CYS A 1012 -41.88 -25.33 7.86
C CYS A 1012 -42.01 -26.85 7.94
N ALA A 1013 -41.96 -27.52 6.79
CA ALA A 1013 -42.15 -28.96 6.69
C ALA A 1013 -41.10 -29.78 7.48
N ASP A 1014 -39.90 -29.21 7.69
CA ASP A 1014 -38.78 -29.93 8.32
C ASP A 1014 -38.67 -29.67 9.82
N CYS A 1015 -38.83 -28.41 10.27
CA CYS A 1015 -38.63 -28.04 11.68
C CYS A 1015 -39.86 -27.49 12.39
N GLY A 1016 -40.99 -27.34 11.69
CA GLY A 1016 -42.24 -26.84 12.27
C GLY A 1016 -42.24 -25.34 12.60
N ALA A 1017 -41.22 -24.56 12.21
CA ALA A 1017 -41.20 -23.12 12.44
C ALA A 1017 -42.38 -22.43 11.72
N GLU A 1018 -43.03 -21.48 12.39
CA GLU A 1018 -44.18 -20.72 11.86
C GLU A 1018 -43.81 -19.30 11.38
N VAL A 1019 -42.54 -18.93 11.49
CA VAL A 1019 -42.03 -17.58 11.17
C VAL A 1019 -41.01 -17.63 10.04
N GLU A 1020 -40.99 -16.58 9.23
CA GLU A 1020 -40.07 -16.45 8.07
C GLU A 1020 -40.11 -17.66 7.14
N ASN A 1021 -41.31 -18.14 6.84
CA ASN A 1021 -41.52 -19.27 5.93
C ASN A 1021 -41.64 -18.80 4.48
N TRP A 1022 -41.08 -19.61 3.61
CA TRP A 1022 -41.05 -19.42 2.17
C TRP A 1022 -41.74 -20.62 1.52
N ILE A 1023 -42.45 -20.39 0.42
CA ILE A 1023 -43.01 -21.45 -0.42
C ILE A 1023 -42.18 -21.60 -1.69
N CYS A 1024 -41.80 -22.82 -2.03
CA CYS A 1024 -41.18 -23.11 -3.32
C CYS A 1024 -42.23 -22.96 -4.42
N LEU A 1025 -41.95 -22.15 -5.46
CA LEU A 1025 -42.93 -21.90 -6.53
C LEU A 1025 -43.10 -23.07 -7.52
N LEU A 1026 -42.35 -24.16 -7.33
CA LEU A 1026 -42.31 -25.29 -8.25
C LEU A 1026 -42.92 -26.55 -7.62
N CYS A 1027 -42.59 -26.88 -6.37
CA CYS A 1027 -43.23 -28.00 -5.65
C CYS A 1027 -44.20 -27.60 -4.56
N TYR A 1028 -44.34 -26.30 -4.28
CA TYR A 1028 -45.23 -25.76 -3.25
C TYR A 1028 -44.91 -26.20 -1.81
N GLY A 1029 -43.74 -26.80 -1.59
CA GLY A 1029 -43.21 -27.10 -0.26
C GLY A 1029 -42.89 -25.81 0.51
N VAL A 1030 -43.25 -25.78 1.79
CA VAL A 1030 -43.03 -24.63 2.68
C VAL A 1030 -41.88 -24.92 3.64
N TYR A 1031 -40.87 -24.06 3.63
CA TYR A 1031 -39.66 -24.22 4.41
C TYR A 1031 -39.24 -22.89 5.05
N CYS A 1032 -38.59 -22.95 6.21
CA CYS A 1032 -38.11 -21.75 6.88
C CYS A 1032 -36.93 -21.12 6.14
N GLY A 1033 -36.88 -19.79 6.14
CA GLY A 1033 -35.88 -19.00 5.44
C GLY A 1033 -34.48 -19.06 6.05
N ARG A 1034 -33.54 -18.34 5.42
CA ARG A 1034 -32.10 -18.35 5.73
C ARG A 1034 -31.79 -17.99 7.19
N TYR A 1035 -32.59 -17.11 7.81
CA TYR A 1035 -32.34 -16.64 9.17
C TYR A 1035 -33.00 -17.47 10.28
N VAL A 1036 -33.65 -18.59 9.92
CA VAL A 1036 -34.25 -19.52 10.89
C VAL A 1036 -33.43 -20.81 10.98
N GLN A 1037 -33.60 -21.74 10.04
CA GLN A 1037 -32.79 -22.97 9.93
C GLN A 1037 -32.41 -23.30 8.48
N GLU A 1038 -32.59 -22.36 7.55
CA GLU A 1038 -32.13 -22.48 6.15
C GLU A 1038 -32.76 -23.62 5.34
N HIS A 1039 -33.83 -24.26 5.79
CA HIS A 1039 -34.45 -25.39 5.06
C HIS A 1039 -34.88 -25.03 3.64
N MET A 1040 -35.30 -23.80 3.35
CA MET A 1040 -35.58 -23.39 1.96
C MET A 1040 -34.31 -23.32 1.10
N VAL A 1041 -33.17 -22.94 1.70
CA VAL A 1041 -31.87 -22.93 1.03
C VAL A 1041 -31.43 -24.36 0.74
N GLN A 1042 -31.60 -25.26 1.71
CA GLN A 1042 -31.29 -26.69 1.56
C GLN A 1042 -32.16 -27.33 0.47
N HIS A 1043 -33.47 -27.06 0.49
CA HIS A 1043 -34.41 -27.52 -0.53
C HIS A 1043 -34.00 -27.09 -1.94
N ALA A 1044 -33.68 -25.81 -2.12
CA ALA A 1044 -33.28 -25.25 -3.41
C ALA A 1044 -31.89 -25.71 -3.89
N THR A 1045 -30.98 -26.08 -2.98
CA THR A 1045 -29.64 -26.57 -3.32
C THR A 1045 -29.59 -28.08 -3.55
N GLN A 1046 -30.46 -28.84 -2.89
CA GLN A 1046 -30.57 -30.30 -3.04
C GLN A 1046 -31.44 -30.70 -4.23
N THR A 1047 -32.33 -29.81 -4.69
CA THR A 1047 -33.19 -30.05 -5.85
C THR A 1047 -32.80 -29.10 -6.99
N VAL A 1048 -32.08 -29.63 -7.99
CA VAL A 1048 -31.48 -28.87 -9.10
C VAL A 1048 -32.51 -28.02 -9.86
N ASP A 1049 -33.78 -28.43 -9.86
CA ASP A 1049 -34.85 -27.78 -10.62
C ASP A 1049 -35.73 -26.83 -9.79
N HIS A 1050 -35.46 -26.56 -8.50
CA HIS A 1050 -36.32 -25.73 -7.63
C HIS A 1050 -35.71 -24.38 -7.19
N PRO A 1051 -35.31 -23.48 -8.11
CA PRO A 1051 -34.57 -22.28 -7.74
C PRO A 1051 -35.44 -21.11 -7.25
N LEU A 1052 -36.77 -21.14 -7.39
CA LEU A 1052 -37.63 -19.99 -7.08
C LEU A 1052 -38.47 -20.23 -5.82
N ALA A 1053 -38.41 -19.28 -4.89
CA ALA A 1053 -39.20 -19.30 -3.67
C ALA A 1053 -39.85 -17.93 -3.40
N LEU A 1054 -41.08 -17.94 -2.88
CA LEU A 1054 -41.86 -16.77 -2.50
C LEU A 1054 -41.96 -16.70 -0.97
N SER A 1055 -41.66 -15.54 -0.40
CA SER A 1055 -41.76 -15.27 1.03
C SER A 1055 -43.21 -15.02 1.47
N PHE A 1056 -43.64 -15.65 2.57
CA PHE A 1056 -44.92 -15.32 3.21
C PHE A 1056 -44.88 -14.03 4.03
N THR A 1057 -43.68 -13.56 4.40
CA THR A 1057 -43.50 -12.35 5.22
C THR A 1057 -43.76 -11.08 4.40
N ASP A 1058 -43.22 -10.98 3.20
CA ASP A 1058 -43.16 -9.73 2.44
C ASP A 1058 -43.51 -9.88 0.95
N LEU A 1059 -43.96 -11.08 0.52
CA LEU A 1059 -44.32 -11.39 -0.87
C LEU A 1059 -43.16 -11.24 -1.87
N SER A 1060 -41.93 -11.13 -1.37
CA SER A 1060 -40.73 -11.09 -2.20
C SER A 1060 -40.46 -12.48 -2.81
N VAL A 1061 -39.93 -12.51 -4.03
CA VAL A 1061 -39.54 -13.77 -4.69
C VAL A 1061 -38.03 -13.78 -4.82
N TRP A 1062 -37.40 -14.83 -4.30
CA TRP A 1062 -35.97 -15.06 -4.39
C TRP A 1062 -35.68 -16.17 -5.40
N CYS A 1063 -34.66 -15.96 -6.22
CA CYS A 1063 -34.10 -16.98 -7.09
C CYS A 1063 -32.74 -17.45 -6.55
N TYR A 1064 -32.67 -18.66 -6.01
CA TYR A 1064 -31.44 -19.29 -5.54
C TYR A 1064 -30.44 -19.57 -6.66
N GLY A 1065 -30.92 -19.81 -7.89
CA GLY A 1065 -30.04 -20.01 -9.05
C GLY A 1065 -29.39 -18.73 -9.59
N CYS A 1066 -30.01 -17.57 -9.36
CA CYS A 1066 -29.46 -16.26 -9.74
C CYS A 1066 -28.92 -15.46 -8.56
N ASP A 1067 -29.10 -15.98 -7.34
CA ASP A 1067 -28.81 -15.30 -6.06
C ASP A 1067 -29.36 -13.87 -5.99
N ALA A 1068 -30.61 -13.67 -6.43
CA ALA A 1068 -31.23 -12.36 -6.56
C ALA A 1068 -32.76 -12.38 -6.33
N TYR A 1069 -33.32 -11.25 -5.90
CA TYR A 1069 -34.77 -11.03 -5.90
C TYR A 1069 -35.29 -10.86 -7.34
N VAL A 1070 -36.50 -11.33 -7.62
CA VAL A 1070 -37.12 -11.32 -8.95
C VAL A 1070 -38.51 -10.69 -8.88
N ASP A 1071 -38.82 -9.82 -9.84
CA ASP A 1071 -40.15 -9.22 -9.99
C ASP A 1071 -40.56 -9.17 -11.47
N HIS A 1072 -41.56 -9.99 -11.83
CA HIS A 1072 -41.98 -10.20 -13.21
C HIS A 1072 -43.48 -10.56 -13.26
N PRO A 1073 -44.24 -10.15 -14.31
CA PRO A 1073 -45.69 -10.40 -14.41
C PRO A 1073 -46.12 -11.87 -14.19
N VAL A 1074 -45.30 -12.83 -14.63
CA VAL A 1074 -45.55 -14.27 -14.45
C VAL A 1074 -45.67 -14.71 -12.98
N LEU A 1075 -45.12 -13.92 -12.05
CA LEU A 1075 -45.18 -14.18 -10.61
C LEU A 1075 -46.49 -13.67 -9.99
N HIS A 1076 -47.26 -12.83 -10.70
CA HIS A 1076 -48.49 -12.23 -10.20
C HIS A 1076 -49.51 -13.27 -9.71
N PRO A 1077 -49.81 -14.38 -10.42
CA PRO A 1077 -50.76 -15.37 -9.93
C PRO A 1077 -50.37 -15.94 -8.56
N TYR A 1078 -49.10 -16.28 -8.36
CA TYR A 1078 -48.59 -16.82 -7.09
C TYR A 1078 -48.59 -15.77 -5.97
N LYS A 1079 -48.10 -14.55 -6.25
CA LYS A 1079 -48.12 -13.44 -5.30
C LYS A 1079 -49.55 -13.08 -4.89
N ASN A 1080 -50.49 -13.10 -5.84
CA ASN A 1080 -51.90 -12.81 -5.59
C ASN A 1080 -52.57 -13.86 -4.70
N LEU A 1081 -52.25 -15.15 -4.84
CA LEU A 1081 -52.76 -16.19 -3.94
C LEU A 1081 -52.32 -15.98 -2.49
N VAL A 1082 -51.04 -15.67 -2.27
CA VAL A 1082 -50.49 -15.39 -0.94
C VAL A 1082 -51.03 -14.06 -0.39
N HIS A 1083 -51.19 -13.04 -1.22
CA HIS A 1083 -51.79 -11.76 -0.85
C HIS A 1083 -53.27 -11.91 -0.45
N LEU A 1084 -54.06 -12.69 -1.21
CA LEU A 1084 -55.47 -12.97 -0.91
C LEU A 1084 -55.63 -13.68 0.43
N ASP A 1085 -54.76 -14.64 0.75
CA ASP A 1085 -54.81 -15.30 2.06
C ASP A 1085 -54.45 -14.33 3.20
N LYS A 1086 -53.39 -13.53 3.00
CA LYS A 1086 -52.85 -12.64 4.03
C LYS A 1086 -53.70 -11.39 4.29
N PHE A 1087 -54.25 -10.79 3.24
CA PHE A 1087 -54.92 -9.49 3.29
C PHE A 1087 -56.41 -9.53 2.92
N ARG A 1088 -56.93 -10.69 2.49
CA ARG A 1088 -58.34 -10.89 2.10
C ARG A 1088 -58.81 -10.01 0.93
N GLU A 1089 -57.88 -9.53 0.12
CA GLU A 1089 -58.13 -8.75 -1.08
C GLU A 1089 -57.11 -9.10 -2.19
N PRO A 1090 -57.47 -8.94 -3.48
CA PRO A 1090 -56.56 -9.23 -4.58
C PRO A 1090 -55.37 -8.26 -4.59
N LEU A 1091 -54.20 -8.77 -4.95
CA LEU A 1091 -53.00 -7.95 -5.17
C LEU A 1091 -53.25 -6.99 -6.34
N VAL A 1092 -52.94 -5.71 -6.13
CA VAL A 1092 -53.06 -4.69 -7.17
C VAL A 1092 -52.09 -4.99 -8.31
N TRP A 1093 -52.59 -4.96 -9.56
CA TRP A 1093 -51.75 -5.12 -10.74
C TRP A 1093 -50.79 -3.93 -10.91
N SER A 1094 -49.51 -4.15 -10.64
CA SER A 1094 -48.46 -3.12 -10.65
C SER A 1094 -47.57 -3.12 -11.90
N TYR A 1095 -47.86 -3.97 -12.89
CA TYR A 1095 -46.99 -4.19 -14.06
C TYR A 1095 -47.31 -3.34 -15.30
N GLY A 1096 -48.24 -2.37 -15.19
CA GLY A 1096 -48.66 -1.51 -16.31
C GLY A 1096 -49.65 -2.18 -17.27
N SER A 1097 -50.35 -1.38 -18.09
CA SER A 1097 -51.41 -1.84 -19.01
C SER A 1097 -50.90 -2.58 -20.25
N ASP A 1098 -49.60 -2.51 -20.55
CA ASP A 1098 -49.05 -2.93 -21.85
C ASP A 1098 -48.47 -4.36 -21.85
N LEU A 1099 -48.69 -5.11 -20.76
CA LEU A 1099 -48.25 -6.51 -20.59
C LEU A 1099 -49.44 -7.39 -20.19
N VAL A 1100 -50.47 -7.45 -21.04
CA VAL A 1100 -51.53 -8.46 -20.92
C VAL A 1100 -51.06 -9.75 -21.59
N LEU A 1101 -51.00 -10.83 -20.81
CA LEU A 1101 -50.77 -12.20 -21.30
C LEU A 1101 -52.02 -12.66 -22.07
N ASP A 1102 -51.94 -12.70 -23.41
CA ASP A 1102 -52.93 -13.39 -24.23
C ASP A 1102 -52.78 -14.91 -24.05
N VAL A 1103 -53.80 -15.54 -23.49
CA VAL A 1103 -54.00 -17.00 -23.49
C VAL A 1103 -55.41 -17.27 -24.03
N VAL A 1104 -55.52 -18.31 -24.88
CA VAL A 1104 -56.67 -18.86 -25.64
C VAL A 1104 -56.69 -18.39 -27.11
N GLY A 1105 -56.66 -19.17 -28.19
CA GLY A 1105 -56.83 -20.62 -28.43
C GLY A 1105 -57.77 -20.83 -29.64
N ALA A 1106 -57.37 -21.69 -30.60
CA ALA A 1106 -58.16 -22.35 -31.67
C ALA A 1106 -58.35 -21.69 -33.06
N ASP A 1107 -57.92 -22.46 -34.08
CA ASP A 1107 -58.45 -22.67 -35.44
C ASP A 1107 -58.76 -21.52 -36.41
N GLY A 1108 -58.26 -21.65 -37.65
CA GLY A 1108 -59.02 -21.24 -38.84
C GLY A 1108 -58.31 -20.32 -39.85
N ALA A 1109 -58.04 -20.89 -41.02
CA ALA A 1109 -57.65 -20.30 -42.29
C ALA A 1109 -58.10 -18.85 -42.62
N GLY A 1110 -57.19 -18.11 -43.28
CA GLY A 1110 -57.47 -17.35 -44.50
C GLY A 1110 -57.64 -15.82 -44.40
N GLY A 1111 -56.95 -15.10 -45.30
CA GLY A 1111 -57.50 -13.89 -45.92
C GLY A 1111 -56.86 -12.52 -45.60
N SER A 1112 -56.08 -12.04 -46.59
CA SER A 1112 -56.06 -10.66 -47.11
C SER A 1112 -55.93 -9.42 -46.17
N ARG A 1113 -54.75 -8.78 -46.25
CA ARG A 1113 -54.46 -7.35 -46.58
C ARG A 1113 -55.66 -6.42 -46.94
N PRO A 1114 -55.52 -5.06 -46.98
CA PRO A 1114 -54.54 -4.13 -46.34
C PRO A 1114 -55.09 -2.70 -45.98
N ARG A 1115 -54.17 -1.77 -45.60
CA ARG A 1115 -54.20 -0.27 -45.69
C ARG A 1115 -55.20 0.47 -44.77
N GLY A 1116 -54.89 1.62 -44.15
CA GLY A 1116 -53.72 2.51 -44.18
C GLY A 1116 -54.02 3.83 -43.42
N SER A 1117 -53.00 4.71 -43.37
CA SER A 1117 -52.98 6.15 -42.98
C SER A 1117 -53.43 6.53 -41.56
N LYS A 1118 -52.53 7.02 -40.67
CA LYS A 1118 -51.92 8.37 -40.54
C LYS A 1118 -52.81 9.40 -39.81
N THR A 1119 -52.13 10.23 -39.00
CA THR A 1119 -52.53 11.37 -38.11
C THR A 1119 -53.08 10.91 -36.76
N ASP A 1120 -52.50 11.23 -35.59
CA ASP A 1120 -51.49 12.19 -35.15
C ASP A 1120 -50.63 11.58 -34.02
#